data_AF-A0A5N6P7P4-F1
#
_entry.id   AF-A0A5N6P7P4-F1
#
_cell.length_a   1.000
_cell.length_b   1.000
_cell.length_c   1.000
_cell.angle_alpha   90.00
_cell.angle_beta   90.00
_cell.angle_gamma   90.00
#
_symmetry.space_group_name_H-M   'P 1'
#
loop_
_entity.id
_entity.type
_entity.pdbx_description
1 polymer ?
#
loop_
_entity_poly.entity_id
_entity_poly.type
_entity_poly.pdbx_seq_one_letter_code
_entity_poly.pdbx_strand_id
1 'polypeptide(L)'
;MASSSSSPSDDKKSRLAAEIMKQYNKKRDERSKQLLQLPPNAVRDLVVLFMVDEDKTDVQQLQTIANIIKALRCSMKLKIDFLESYIPPYPARILIDGHQFPPITELQPPHTATLRAAAVLSKFPPTLTLERAFPANHRIELSVLRDRDSFRHRRILLLQQQSSTGGVVDFPVEGTYDPYRVGLYYTKVQLGSPPKDFYVQIDTGSDVLWVSCQSCNGCPTSSGLQIPIEFYDPSASSTSSLISCSDQRCSKATQSSDSGCSRSNNQCSYTFQYGDGSGTSGYYVSDLMHLNTIGLDSGSTNSSANVVFGCSTSQTGDLTKTDRAVDGIFGFGQNGLSIISQLSSQQIAPDAFSHCLVGSGNGGGILVIGQIMEPNMVYTPLVQSMPHYNVNLQSISVNGQTLSIDPSTFAISDNQGGTIIDSGTTLAYLAEGAYMPFVDAITQSVSQNVQPLISKGNRCYLITSSVSDVFPTVSLNFEGGASMHLRPQDYLLQQNSVNGAQVWCIGFQTISNQGITILGDLVLKDKIIVYDLGHQRIGWSDYDCSSSVNVSATSSGGKSEVVNAGQIGSSISLQISRYDLIRVLVVASLLHLVSESLVDEEEEEIGFQQMTQNPPAPPDELFDISTTVDPSYVISLIRKLLPPTITTSQRLDVQGSNVVDKFMDDNSNYQENHVGRNDSWEEHGCILWDLATSRTHAEFMVQNLVLEVILATLMVSQSPRVSEISLGILGNIACHEVSRKQIAIVKGLVEIIVDQLFVDDTPSLCEEFRLLTLCLQGSEGITWAHALQSENILSRILWIVENTLNPQLTEKSVGLLLAISESEDEMRDLLLPHLVKLGLPLILVNLLAFEMSKLEGDERLPERYPVLDIVLRAIEALTVIDSCSQELCSSKKLFNLLGTLIKLTDKIEVANSCVTAVVLIANLISDSDDLILEINQDLVFLQGLLDIFPFASDDIEARNALWDVISRLLALSQQGEMNPINLHQIISILASKFDLIEEELLHNQLDSSNKVEAASDRNLSIRTVALKRIDGIASHLLTLKDQVFASLVCALKAVGCF
;
A
#
# COMPACT_ATOMS: atom_id res chain seq x y z
N MET A 1 80.08 20.88 16.80
CA MET A 1 79.85 19.83 15.79
C MET A 1 78.50 20.10 15.11
N ALA A 2 78.51 20.14 13.77
CA ALA A 2 77.43 20.05 12.75
C ALA A 2 76.04 20.66 13.07
N SER A 3 75.52 21.72 12.43
CA SER A 3 75.31 22.11 11.02
C SER A 3 73.95 21.68 10.42
N SER A 4 73.05 22.65 10.22
CA SER A 4 72.22 22.92 9.02
C SER A 4 71.01 23.80 9.41
N SER A 5 71.03 25.12 9.32
CA SER A 5 70.69 25.97 8.15
C SER A 5 69.32 25.69 7.51
N SER A 6 68.28 26.40 7.96
CA SER A 6 67.06 26.69 7.18
C SER A 6 66.96 28.19 6.90
N SER A 7 66.66 28.51 5.64
CA SER A 7 66.78 29.81 4.99
C SER A 7 65.59 30.75 5.26
N PRO A 8 65.73 32.08 5.12
CA PRO A 8 64.65 33.07 5.25
C PRO A 8 63.62 33.04 4.10
N SER A 9 63.51 31.93 3.36
CA SER A 9 62.60 31.74 2.21
C SER A 9 61.25 31.14 2.57
N ASP A 10 61.12 30.51 3.74
CA ASP A 10 59.90 29.78 4.12
C ASP A 10 58.80 30.68 4.71
N ASP A 11 59.19 31.83 5.28
CA ASP A 11 58.22 32.78 5.86
C ASP A 11 57.48 33.60 4.77
N LYS A 12 58.05 33.71 3.55
CA LYS A 12 57.38 34.33 2.39
C LYS A 12 56.40 33.39 1.69
N LYS A 13 56.65 32.08 1.66
CA LYS A 13 55.75 31.09 1.06
C LYS A 13 54.49 30.87 1.90
N SER A 14 54.63 30.86 3.23
CA SER A 14 53.50 30.75 4.16
C SER A 14 52.53 31.94 4.03
N ARG A 15 53.05 33.17 3.94
CA ARG A 15 52.24 34.38 3.74
C ARG A 15 51.56 34.44 2.37
N LEU A 16 52.22 33.95 1.32
CA LEU A 16 51.62 33.88 -0.03
C LEU A 16 50.50 32.83 -0.09
N ALA A 17 50.65 31.69 0.58
CA ALA A 17 49.60 30.66 0.66
C ALA A 17 48.36 31.17 1.43
N ALA A 18 48.56 31.94 2.51
CA ALA A 18 47.46 32.54 3.26
C ALA A 18 46.69 33.59 2.44
N GLU A 19 47.39 34.40 1.63
CA GLU A 19 46.74 35.40 0.77
C GLU A 19 46.01 34.76 -0.42
N ILE A 20 46.56 33.68 -1.00
CA ILE A 20 45.89 32.89 -2.05
C ILE A 20 44.62 32.22 -1.50
N MET A 21 44.66 31.65 -0.30
CA MET A 21 43.48 31.06 0.35
C MET A 21 42.40 32.10 0.64
N LYS A 22 42.81 33.33 1.02
CA LYS A 22 41.87 34.43 1.26
C LYS A 22 41.19 34.90 -0.02
N GLN A 23 41.91 34.95 -1.14
CA GLN A 23 41.33 35.26 -2.45
C GLN A 23 40.46 34.12 -3.01
N TYR A 24 40.84 32.86 -2.76
CA TYR A 24 40.06 31.70 -3.14
C TYR A 24 38.70 31.66 -2.43
N ASN A 25 38.68 31.91 -1.11
CA ASN A 25 37.45 31.94 -0.33
C ASN A 25 36.54 33.12 -0.71
N LYS A 26 37.11 34.28 -1.06
CA LYS A 26 36.32 35.41 -1.56
C LYS A 26 35.66 35.13 -2.91
N LYS A 27 36.37 34.49 -3.84
CA LYS A 27 35.81 34.05 -5.15
C LYS A 27 34.77 32.93 -5.00
N ARG A 28 34.93 32.06 -4.00
CA ARG A 28 33.96 31.01 -3.67
C ARG A 28 32.64 31.63 -3.19
N ASP A 29 32.68 32.62 -2.29
CA ASP A 29 31.46 33.30 -1.81
C ASP A 29 30.76 34.12 -2.92
N GLU A 30 31.51 34.71 -3.84
CA GLU A 30 30.94 35.40 -5.02
C GLU A 30 30.25 34.41 -5.99
N ARG A 31 30.79 33.20 -6.17
CA ARG A 31 30.15 32.13 -6.96
C ARG A 31 28.91 31.55 -6.28
N SER A 32 28.94 31.36 -4.96
CA SER A 32 27.79 30.88 -4.19
C SER A 32 26.60 31.85 -4.26
N LYS A 33 26.86 33.16 -4.32
CA LYS A 33 25.82 34.18 -4.51
C LYS A 33 25.22 34.22 -5.92
N GLN A 34 25.97 33.78 -6.94
CA GLN A 34 25.45 33.62 -8.31
C GLN A 34 24.60 32.35 -8.48
N LEU A 35 24.89 31.29 -7.71
CA LEU A 35 24.11 30.04 -7.69
C LEU A 35 22.71 30.20 -7.09
N LEU A 36 22.51 31.16 -6.17
CA LEU A 36 21.21 31.48 -5.55
C LEU A 36 20.24 32.27 -6.45
N GLN A 37 20.63 32.59 -7.69
CA GLN A 37 19.80 33.35 -8.65
C GLN A 37 19.32 32.50 -9.83
N LEU A 38 19.56 31.19 -9.84
CA LEU A 38 19.15 30.29 -10.92
C LEU A 38 17.76 29.69 -10.64
N PRO A 39 16.93 29.50 -11.67
CA PRO A 39 15.61 28.88 -11.52
C PRO A 39 15.73 27.41 -11.06
N PRO A 40 14.71 26.86 -10.36
CA PRO A 40 14.78 25.55 -9.67
C PRO A 40 15.23 24.38 -10.57
N ASN A 41 14.88 24.43 -11.85
CA ASN A 41 15.18 23.37 -12.82
C ASN A 41 16.69 23.29 -13.15
N ALA A 42 17.47 24.36 -12.93
CA ALA A 42 18.92 24.37 -13.16
C ALA A 42 19.72 23.85 -11.96
N VAL A 43 19.13 23.82 -10.76
CA VAL A 43 19.78 23.32 -9.53
C VAL A 43 19.73 21.80 -9.48
N ARG A 44 18.61 21.19 -9.93
CA ARG A 44 18.44 19.73 -10.06
C ARG A 44 19.50 19.10 -11.00
N ASP A 45 19.97 19.87 -11.99
CA ASP A 45 20.99 19.47 -12.96
C ASP A 45 22.42 19.49 -12.42
N LEU A 46 22.69 20.28 -11.38
CA LEU A 46 24.01 20.35 -10.75
C LEU A 46 24.21 19.25 -9.69
N VAL A 47 23.14 18.79 -9.03
CA VAL A 47 23.22 17.82 -7.93
C VAL A 47 23.67 16.44 -8.43
N VAL A 48 23.26 16.02 -9.63
CA VAL A 48 23.68 14.75 -10.24
C VAL A 48 25.17 14.74 -10.63
N LEU A 49 25.80 15.92 -10.78
CA LEU A 49 27.22 16.06 -11.14
C LEU A 49 28.15 16.23 -9.92
N PHE A 50 27.60 16.49 -8.73
CA PHE A 50 28.40 16.84 -7.53
C PHE A 50 28.39 15.77 -6.41
N MET A 51 27.67 14.66 -6.57
CA MET A 51 27.61 13.57 -5.56
C MET A 51 28.47 12.35 -5.92
N VAL A 52 29.62 12.55 -6.57
CA VAL A 52 30.64 11.49 -6.69
C VAL A 52 31.68 11.71 -5.60
N ASP A 53 31.50 11.03 -4.48
CA ASP A 53 32.57 10.84 -3.51
C ASP A 53 33.63 9.93 -4.15
N GLU A 54 34.91 10.30 -4.06
CA GLU A 54 36.02 9.72 -4.83
C GLU A 54 36.42 8.30 -4.39
N ASP A 55 35.74 7.70 -3.41
CA ASP A 55 36.10 6.39 -2.89
C ASP A 55 34.92 5.40 -2.92
N LYS A 56 34.97 4.50 -3.92
CA LYS A 56 34.27 3.20 -4.02
C LYS A 56 32.88 3.12 -4.67
N THR A 57 32.56 3.98 -5.64
CA THR A 57 31.48 3.72 -6.59
C THR A 57 32.07 3.60 -8.00
N ASP A 58 31.62 2.63 -8.80
CA ASP A 58 32.12 2.40 -10.16
C ASP A 58 31.91 3.65 -11.03
N VAL A 59 32.92 4.53 -11.09
CA VAL A 59 32.92 5.83 -11.78
C VAL A 59 32.44 5.70 -13.23
N GLN A 60 32.61 4.52 -13.82
CA GLN A 60 32.20 4.22 -15.18
C GLN A 60 30.68 4.02 -15.33
N GLN A 61 29.99 3.50 -14.30
CA GLN A 61 28.51 3.43 -14.26
C GLN A 61 27.89 4.82 -14.13
N LEU A 62 28.39 5.65 -13.22
CA LEU A 62 27.88 7.01 -12.99
C LEU A 62 28.09 7.90 -14.23
N GLN A 63 29.23 7.78 -14.90
CA GLN A 63 29.48 8.47 -16.17
C GLN A 63 28.52 8.00 -17.27
N THR A 64 28.17 6.72 -17.31
CA THR A 64 27.20 6.17 -18.27
C THR A 64 25.80 6.72 -18.01
N ILE A 65 25.35 6.74 -16.75
CA ILE A 65 24.05 7.30 -16.34
C ILE A 65 23.96 8.80 -16.71
N ALA A 66 25.01 9.57 -16.40
CA ALA A 66 25.08 10.99 -16.73
C ALA A 66 25.01 11.26 -18.25
N ASN A 67 25.64 10.41 -19.07
CA ASN A 67 25.58 10.53 -20.53
C ASN A 67 24.18 10.25 -21.07
N ILE A 68 23.47 9.24 -20.53
CA ILE A 68 22.10 8.89 -20.91
C ILE A 68 21.12 10.01 -20.58
N ILE A 69 21.17 10.54 -19.35
CA ILE A 69 20.34 11.68 -18.92
C ILE A 69 20.56 12.88 -19.84
N LYS A 70 21.83 13.17 -20.16
CA LYS A 70 22.22 14.26 -21.05
C LYS A 70 21.71 14.05 -22.49
N ALA A 71 21.76 12.83 -23.01
CA ALA A 71 21.31 12.51 -24.36
C ALA A 71 19.78 12.53 -24.48
N LEU A 72 19.04 11.98 -23.51
CA LEU A 72 17.57 11.96 -23.48
C LEU A 72 16.98 13.37 -23.31
N ARG A 73 17.59 14.22 -22.47
CA ARG A 73 17.20 15.66 -22.37
C ARG A 73 17.43 16.45 -23.66
N CYS A 74 18.48 16.11 -24.41
CA CYS A 74 18.73 16.74 -25.71
C CYS A 74 17.60 16.43 -26.71
N SER A 75 16.95 15.26 -26.57
CA SER A 75 15.79 14.86 -27.37
C SER A 75 14.47 15.51 -26.92
N MET A 76 14.28 15.84 -25.64
CA MET A 76 13.05 16.49 -25.14
C MET A 76 12.90 17.95 -25.61
N LYS A 77 14.02 18.67 -25.76
CA LYS A 77 14.01 20.09 -26.16
C LYS A 77 13.50 20.30 -27.59
N LEU A 78 13.57 19.28 -28.44
CA LEU A 78 13.00 19.26 -29.80
C LEU A 78 11.47 19.31 -29.85
N LYS A 79 10.78 18.74 -28.86
CA LYS A 79 9.31 18.61 -28.88
C LYS A 79 8.61 19.91 -28.49
N ILE A 80 9.30 20.76 -27.73
CA ILE A 80 8.84 22.08 -27.30
C ILE A 80 9.04 23.11 -28.43
N ASP A 81 10.16 23.05 -29.16
CA ASP A 81 10.45 24.00 -30.25
C ASP A 81 9.59 23.77 -31.53
N PHE A 82 8.96 22.60 -31.69
CA PHE A 82 8.09 22.29 -32.84
C PHE A 82 6.64 22.81 -32.67
N LEU A 83 6.23 23.17 -31.45
CA LEU A 83 4.87 23.65 -31.15
C LEU A 83 4.74 25.18 -31.10
N GLU A 84 5.85 25.93 -31.09
CA GLU A 84 5.82 27.41 -31.03
C GLU A 84 5.92 28.12 -32.40
N SER A 85 6.02 27.40 -33.52
CA SER A 85 6.29 28.01 -34.84
C SER A 85 5.07 28.42 -35.69
N TYR A 86 3.88 28.59 -35.10
CA TYR A 86 2.63 28.88 -35.85
C TYR A 86 1.97 30.24 -35.56
N ILE A 87 2.72 31.34 -35.40
CA ILE A 87 2.16 32.71 -35.54
C ILE A 87 3.18 33.66 -36.22
N PRO A 88 2.90 34.22 -37.41
CA PRO A 88 3.80 35.14 -38.12
C PRO A 88 3.65 36.63 -37.73
N PRO A 89 4.61 37.51 -38.10
CA PRO A 89 4.93 38.76 -37.40
C PRO A 89 4.70 40.07 -38.20
N TYR A 90 5.02 41.21 -37.55
CA TYR A 90 5.37 42.57 -38.06
C TYR A 90 4.30 43.70 -38.04
N PRO A 91 4.64 45.02 -37.97
CA PRO A 91 5.91 45.64 -38.45
C PRO A 91 6.60 46.80 -37.66
N ALA A 92 7.94 46.78 -37.81
CA ALA A 92 8.91 47.82 -38.21
C ALA A 92 9.00 49.24 -37.59
N ARG A 93 10.26 49.64 -37.28
CA ARG A 93 10.93 50.88 -37.75
C ARG A 93 12.42 50.92 -37.33
N ILE A 94 13.33 51.28 -38.26
CA ILE A 94 14.38 52.32 -38.17
C ILE A 94 15.29 52.28 -39.42
N LEU A 95 15.78 53.47 -39.79
CA LEU A 95 16.34 53.94 -41.06
C LEU A 95 17.84 53.64 -41.31
N ILE A 96 18.11 53.29 -42.57
CA ILE A 96 19.10 53.77 -43.58
C ILE A 96 20.38 54.54 -43.15
N ASP A 97 21.52 54.00 -43.63
CA ASP A 97 22.70 54.57 -44.35
C ASP A 97 24.00 53.95 -43.80
N GLY A 98 25.01 53.50 -44.56
CA GLY A 98 25.30 53.48 -45.99
C GLY A 98 26.74 52.93 -46.17
N HIS A 99 27.09 52.61 -47.42
CA HIS A 99 28.42 52.32 -47.98
C HIS A 99 28.96 50.86 -48.12
N GLN A 100 28.75 50.36 -49.34
CA GLN A 100 29.74 49.86 -50.33
C GLN A 100 30.42 48.48 -50.15
N PHE A 101 29.87 47.51 -50.90
CA PHE A 101 30.53 46.39 -51.62
C PHE A 101 31.41 46.90 -52.79
N PRO A 102 32.22 46.11 -53.58
CA PRO A 102 32.15 44.66 -53.91
C PRO A 102 33.57 43.99 -54.19
N PRO A 103 33.77 42.94 -55.03
CA PRO A 103 33.33 41.54 -54.96
C PRO A 103 34.42 40.45 -55.26
N ILE A 104 34.14 39.21 -54.81
CA ILE A 104 34.06 37.90 -55.49
C ILE A 104 35.03 37.56 -56.65
N THR A 105 35.68 36.39 -56.54
CA THR A 105 35.81 35.30 -57.56
C THR A 105 36.70 34.20 -56.96
N GLU A 106 36.59 32.89 -57.17
CA GLU A 106 35.60 31.90 -57.64
C GLU A 106 36.28 30.51 -57.39
N LEU A 107 35.47 29.45 -57.19
CA LEU A 107 35.64 28.01 -57.56
C LEU A 107 37.07 27.37 -57.58
N GLN A 108 37.36 26.12 -57.20
CA GLN A 108 36.66 24.87 -56.84
C GLN A 108 37.77 23.85 -56.38
N PRO A 109 37.44 22.62 -55.91
CA PRO A 109 38.28 21.70 -55.11
C PRO A 109 38.86 20.55 -55.98
N PRO A 110 39.14 19.28 -55.56
CA PRO A 110 39.28 18.62 -54.24
C PRO A 110 40.47 17.61 -54.11
N HIS A 111 40.51 16.92 -52.95
CA HIS A 111 41.12 15.59 -52.65
C HIS A 111 42.62 15.46 -52.39
N THR A 112 43.01 15.06 -51.16
CA THR A 112 43.31 13.64 -50.80
C THR A 112 43.80 13.49 -49.34
N ALA A 113 43.16 12.54 -48.65
CA ALA A 113 43.69 11.51 -47.74
C ALA A 113 44.55 11.81 -46.47
N THR A 114 44.03 11.23 -45.38
CA THR A 114 44.70 10.47 -44.28
C THR A 114 45.47 11.20 -43.16
N LEU A 115 45.00 11.07 -41.90
CA LEU A 115 45.50 10.04 -40.96
C LEU A 115 44.68 9.96 -39.65
N ARG A 116 44.17 8.75 -39.38
CA ARG A 116 44.15 7.95 -38.12
C ARG A 116 44.00 8.65 -36.74
N ALA A 117 42.97 8.21 -35.99
CA ALA A 117 43.04 8.04 -34.53
C ALA A 117 42.58 6.61 -34.17
N ALA A 118 43.31 5.97 -33.25
CA ALA A 118 43.28 4.55 -32.95
C ALA A 118 42.04 4.12 -32.16
N ALA A 119 41.45 2.99 -32.56
CA ALA A 119 40.47 2.25 -31.78
C ALA A 119 41.18 1.42 -30.70
N VAL A 120 40.81 1.63 -29.44
CA VAL A 120 41.03 0.65 -28.36
C VAL A 120 39.77 -0.21 -28.31
N LEU A 121 39.80 -1.34 -29.01
CA LEU A 121 38.81 -2.40 -28.91
C LEU A 121 39.04 -3.18 -27.61
N SER A 122 38.27 -2.89 -26.57
CA SER A 122 38.05 -3.86 -25.49
C SER A 122 37.08 -4.92 -26.01
N LYS A 123 37.61 -6.13 -26.27
CA LYS A 123 36.80 -7.32 -26.59
C LYS A 123 35.85 -7.61 -25.42
N PHE A 124 34.56 -7.39 -25.61
CA PHE A 124 33.53 -7.85 -24.69
C PHE A 124 33.04 -9.24 -25.11
N PRO A 125 32.69 -10.13 -24.16
CA PRO A 125 32.22 -11.47 -24.50
C PRO A 125 30.89 -11.40 -25.26
N PRO A 126 30.74 -12.12 -26.39
CA PRO A 126 29.51 -12.15 -27.19
C PRO A 126 28.39 -13.01 -26.58
N THR A 127 28.64 -13.66 -25.45
CA THR A 127 27.70 -14.54 -24.74
C THR A 127 27.79 -14.26 -23.25
N LEU A 128 26.68 -13.84 -22.66
CA LEU A 128 26.48 -13.74 -21.22
C LEU A 128 26.10 -15.14 -20.71
N THR A 129 26.84 -15.68 -19.74
CA THR A 129 26.45 -16.90 -19.03
C THR A 129 25.41 -16.56 -17.98
N LEU A 130 24.24 -17.19 -18.09
CA LEU A 130 23.13 -17.08 -17.14
C LEU A 130 23.51 -17.74 -15.80
N GLU A 131 23.13 -17.12 -14.68
CA GLU A 131 22.99 -17.81 -13.40
C GLU A 131 21.52 -17.70 -12.98
N ARG A 132 20.90 -18.84 -12.63
CA ARG A 132 19.55 -18.89 -12.06
C ARG A 132 19.49 -18.00 -10.81
N ALA A 133 18.33 -17.39 -10.55
CA ALA A 133 18.08 -16.67 -9.29
C ALA A 133 18.37 -17.53 -8.05
N PHE A 134 18.23 -18.86 -8.19
CA PHE A 134 18.75 -19.84 -7.25
C PHE A 134 19.53 -20.95 -7.97
N PRO A 135 20.80 -21.19 -7.62
CA PRO A 135 21.55 -22.33 -8.14
C PRO A 135 20.87 -23.64 -7.73
N ALA A 136 20.79 -24.63 -8.63
CA ALA A 136 20.20 -25.96 -8.35
C ALA A 136 20.81 -26.72 -7.14
N ASN A 137 21.93 -26.23 -6.60
CA ASN A 137 22.67 -26.84 -5.50
C ASN A 137 22.60 -26.03 -4.19
N HIS A 138 21.87 -24.91 -4.14
CA HIS A 138 21.73 -24.07 -2.94
C HIS A 138 20.39 -24.34 -2.25
N ARG A 139 20.42 -24.82 -1.01
CA ARG A 139 19.23 -24.93 -0.15
C ARG A 139 18.88 -23.53 0.35
N ILE A 140 17.68 -23.07 0.03
CA ILE A 140 17.10 -21.82 0.54
C ILE A 140 16.30 -22.19 1.79
N GLU A 141 16.40 -21.39 2.85
CA GLU A 141 15.56 -21.60 4.02
C GLU A 141 14.10 -21.28 3.71
N LEU A 142 13.19 -22.14 4.18
CA LEU A 142 11.74 -21.99 4.01
C LEU A 142 11.20 -20.65 4.53
N SER A 143 11.91 -20.02 5.48
CA SER A 143 11.63 -18.66 5.98
C SER A 143 11.69 -17.61 4.87
N VAL A 144 12.69 -17.67 3.98
CA VAL A 144 12.87 -16.71 2.88
C VAL A 144 11.76 -16.86 1.83
N LEU A 145 11.34 -18.11 1.56
CA LEU A 145 10.21 -18.39 0.66
C LEU A 145 8.87 -17.98 1.30
N ARG A 146 8.71 -18.19 2.61
CA ARG A 146 7.53 -17.75 3.38
C ARG A 146 7.44 -16.23 3.51
N ASP A 147 8.55 -15.52 3.67
CA ASP A 147 8.58 -14.06 3.73
C ASP A 147 8.22 -13.47 2.37
N ARG A 148 8.75 -14.05 1.29
CA ARG A 148 8.40 -13.71 -0.09
C ARG A 148 6.93 -13.97 -0.40
N ASP A 149 6.41 -15.14 -0.02
CA ASP A 149 5.00 -15.45 -0.21
C ASP A 149 4.10 -14.61 0.71
N SER A 150 4.52 -14.29 1.93
CA SER A 150 3.79 -13.39 2.85
C SER A 150 3.70 -11.97 2.30
N PHE A 151 4.75 -11.45 1.65
CA PHE A 151 4.71 -10.16 0.95
C PHE A 151 3.75 -10.17 -0.25
N ARG A 152 3.71 -11.27 -1.02
CA ARG A 152 2.76 -11.46 -2.13
C ARG A 152 1.32 -11.68 -1.66
N HIS A 153 1.11 -12.50 -0.65
CA HIS A 153 -0.20 -12.77 -0.03
C HIS A 153 -0.78 -11.54 0.66
N ARG A 154 0.05 -10.70 1.29
CA ARG A 154 -0.39 -9.42 1.86
C ARG A 154 -0.91 -8.47 0.77
N ARG A 155 -0.27 -8.47 -0.42
CA ARG A 155 -0.75 -7.74 -1.61
C ARG A 155 -2.05 -8.32 -2.18
N ILE A 156 -2.25 -9.64 -2.11
CA ILE A 156 -3.48 -10.33 -2.53
C ILE A 156 -4.66 -10.04 -1.58
N LEU A 157 -4.42 -10.00 -0.26
CA LEU A 157 -5.45 -9.61 0.72
C LEU A 157 -5.85 -8.14 0.57
N LEU A 158 -4.91 -7.26 0.21
CA LEU A 158 -5.18 -5.87 -0.14
C LEU A 158 -5.98 -5.74 -1.45
N LEU A 159 -5.77 -6.63 -2.44
CA LEU A 159 -6.51 -6.65 -3.71
C LEU A 159 -7.91 -7.29 -3.62
N GLN A 160 -8.10 -8.31 -2.75
CA GLN A 160 -9.44 -8.82 -2.43
C GLN A 160 -10.28 -7.78 -1.66
N GLN A 161 -9.65 -6.87 -0.91
CA GLN A 161 -10.30 -5.68 -0.34
C GLN A 161 -10.58 -4.57 -1.38
N GLN A 162 -9.90 -4.55 -2.53
CA GLN A 162 -10.13 -3.57 -3.61
C GLN A 162 -11.32 -3.90 -4.52
N SER A 163 -11.94 -5.08 -4.37
CA SER A 163 -13.13 -5.48 -5.15
C SER A 163 -14.46 -4.99 -4.54
N SER A 164 -14.41 -4.36 -3.37
CA SER A 164 -15.57 -3.74 -2.71
C SER A 164 -15.41 -2.21 -2.69
N THR A 165 -16.34 -1.52 -3.34
CA THR A 165 -16.45 -0.07 -3.49
C THR A 165 -16.67 0.64 -2.14
N GLY A 166 -15.64 0.75 -1.29
CA GLY A 166 -15.64 1.66 -0.14
C GLY A 166 -15.44 3.11 -0.61
N GLY A 167 -16.25 4.06 -0.11
CA GLY A 167 -16.10 5.49 -0.43
C GLY A 167 -15.05 6.16 0.46
N VAL A 168 -14.68 7.41 0.13
CA VAL A 168 -13.92 8.24 1.08
C VAL A 168 -14.89 8.82 2.10
N VAL A 169 -14.60 8.67 3.39
CA VAL A 169 -15.42 9.27 4.46
C VAL A 169 -14.84 10.63 4.83
N ASP A 170 -15.66 11.68 4.80
CA ASP A 170 -15.25 13.05 5.13
C ASP A 170 -15.77 13.48 6.51
N PHE A 171 -14.92 14.21 7.24
CA PHE A 171 -15.20 14.72 8.57
C PHE A 171 -14.89 16.23 8.65
N PRO A 172 -15.81 17.07 9.17
CA PRO A 172 -15.53 18.48 9.36
C PRO A 172 -14.49 18.66 10.46
N VAL A 173 -13.53 19.57 10.28
CA VAL A 173 -12.50 19.85 11.29
C VAL A 173 -12.62 21.28 11.79
N GLU A 174 -12.64 21.41 13.12
CA GLU A 174 -12.62 22.67 13.85
C GLU A 174 -11.46 22.67 14.87
N GLY A 175 -11.22 23.82 15.52
CA GLY A 175 -10.15 23.97 16.50
C GLY A 175 -8.84 24.49 15.91
N THR A 176 -7.80 24.56 16.74
CA THR A 176 -6.50 25.13 16.37
C THR A 176 -5.39 24.61 17.29
N TYR A 177 -4.19 24.41 16.74
CA TYR A 177 -3.00 24.02 17.51
C TYR A 177 -2.57 25.06 18.57
N ASP A 178 -3.04 26.32 18.51
CA ASP A 178 -2.56 27.37 19.42
C ASP A 178 -2.98 27.07 20.88
N PRO A 179 -2.04 26.74 21.78
CA PRO A 179 -2.34 26.38 23.17
C PRO A 179 -2.87 27.55 24.01
N TYR A 180 -2.76 28.78 23.51
CA TYR A 180 -3.31 29.97 24.17
C TYR A 180 -4.74 30.29 23.74
N ARG A 181 -5.30 29.54 22.78
CA ARG A 181 -6.68 29.67 22.31
C ARG A 181 -7.49 28.41 22.56
N VAL A 182 -7.13 27.31 21.91
CA VAL A 182 -7.85 26.02 21.98
C VAL A 182 -6.84 24.91 22.27
N GLY A 183 -5.80 24.79 21.43
CA GLY A 183 -4.73 23.83 21.61
C GLY A 183 -5.12 22.40 21.29
N LEU A 184 -6.12 22.19 20.44
CA LEU A 184 -6.52 20.89 19.91
C LEU A 184 -7.35 21.10 18.63
N TYR A 185 -7.38 20.07 17.79
CA TYR A 185 -8.36 19.95 16.70
C TYR A 185 -9.43 18.92 17.08
N TYR A 186 -10.65 19.18 16.65
CA TYR A 186 -11.79 18.32 16.93
C TYR A 186 -12.69 18.23 15.70
N THR A 187 -13.46 17.15 15.65
CA THR A 187 -14.43 16.87 14.61
C THR A 187 -15.79 16.54 15.21
N LYS A 188 -16.77 16.27 14.37
CA LYS A 188 -18.13 15.91 14.74
C LYS A 188 -18.49 14.56 14.16
N VAL A 189 -18.92 13.64 15.03
CA VAL A 189 -19.42 12.31 14.64
C VAL A 189 -20.91 12.21 14.94
N GLN A 190 -21.64 11.44 14.12
CA GLN A 190 -23.07 11.21 14.31
C GLN A 190 -23.32 9.77 14.77
N LEU A 191 -23.91 9.61 15.96
CA LEU A 191 -24.16 8.30 16.57
C LEU A 191 -25.64 8.14 16.94
N GLY A 192 -26.15 6.91 16.80
CA GLY A 192 -27.46 6.48 17.27
C GLY A 192 -28.62 6.64 16.29
N SER A 193 -29.79 6.18 16.72
CA SER A 193 -31.06 6.29 16.00
C SER A 193 -32.17 6.83 16.91
N PRO A 194 -32.60 8.09 16.76
CA PRO A 194 -32.19 9.06 15.74
C PRO A 194 -30.72 9.53 15.89
N PRO A 195 -30.06 9.95 14.80
CA PRO A 195 -28.68 10.43 14.84
C PRO A 195 -28.52 11.64 15.75
N LYS A 196 -27.47 11.65 16.58
CA LYS A 196 -27.04 12.79 17.38
C LYS A 196 -25.59 13.16 17.09
N ASP A 197 -25.31 14.45 17.05
CA ASP A 197 -23.96 15.01 16.87
C ASP A 197 -23.18 14.94 18.18
N PHE A 198 -21.94 14.46 18.13
CA PHE A 198 -20.96 14.49 19.22
C PHE A 198 -19.66 15.12 18.72
N TYR A 199 -19.18 16.13 19.43
CA TYR A 199 -17.89 16.77 19.16
C TYR A 199 -16.78 15.99 19.85
N VAL A 200 -15.76 15.57 19.09
CA VAL A 200 -14.72 14.67 19.57
C VAL A 200 -13.34 15.15 19.13
N GLN A 201 -12.36 15.11 20.04
CA GLN A 201 -10.97 15.46 19.72
C GLN A 201 -10.39 14.45 18.72
N ILE A 202 -9.62 14.93 17.75
CA ILE A 202 -8.93 14.08 16.77
C ILE A 202 -7.60 13.61 17.39
N ASP A 203 -7.46 12.32 17.64
CA ASP A 203 -6.33 11.77 18.37
C ASP A 203 -5.72 10.56 17.66
N THR A 204 -4.57 10.74 17.00
CA THR A 204 -3.80 9.64 16.40
C THR A 204 -2.91 8.89 17.39
N GLY A 205 -2.83 9.35 18.63
CA GLY A 205 -2.10 8.72 19.74
C GLY A 205 -2.93 7.70 20.53
N SER A 206 -4.24 7.58 20.29
CA SER A 206 -5.10 6.59 20.96
C SER A 206 -5.95 5.79 19.97
N ASP A 207 -6.39 4.60 20.40
CA ASP A 207 -7.06 3.63 19.54
C ASP A 207 -8.58 3.83 19.40
N VAL A 208 -9.24 4.25 20.48
CA VAL A 208 -10.69 4.03 20.64
C VAL A 208 -11.45 5.34 20.56
N LEU A 209 -12.48 5.39 19.72
CA LEU A 209 -13.53 6.41 19.84
C LEU A 209 -14.29 6.19 21.15
N TRP A 210 -14.43 7.23 21.96
CA TRP A 210 -15.33 7.22 23.09
C TRP A 210 -16.02 8.57 23.27
N VAL A 211 -17.23 8.55 23.84
CA VAL A 211 -18.04 9.74 24.16
C VAL A 211 -18.53 9.67 25.60
N SER A 212 -18.80 10.83 26.19
CA SER A 212 -19.34 10.97 27.53
C SER A 212 -20.76 10.43 27.58
N CYS A 213 -21.05 9.57 28.55
CA CYS A 213 -22.37 8.97 28.70
C CYS A 213 -23.17 9.57 29.84
N GLN A 214 -24.50 9.35 29.79
CA GLN A 214 -25.39 9.78 30.85
C GLN A 214 -24.93 9.21 32.20
N SER A 215 -25.04 10.03 33.25
CA SER A 215 -24.56 9.70 34.60
C SER A 215 -23.04 9.52 34.71
N CYS A 216 -22.26 10.29 33.94
CA CYS A 216 -20.81 10.34 34.07
C CYS A 216 -20.34 11.15 35.30
N ASN A 217 -19.36 10.61 36.03
CA ASN A 217 -18.66 11.30 37.11
C ASN A 217 -17.44 12.08 36.59
N GLY A 218 -17.30 13.35 36.97
CA GLY A 218 -16.18 14.18 36.56
C GLY A 218 -16.20 14.65 35.10
N CYS A 219 -17.19 14.22 34.29
CA CYS A 219 -17.36 14.75 32.94
C CYS A 219 -17.77 16.24 32.97
N PRO A 220 -17.19 17.07 32.09
CA PRO A 220 -17.58 18.47 31.95
C PRO A 220 -19.02 18.58 31.44
N THR A 221 -19.79 19.55 31.96
CA THR A 221 -21.18 19.82 31.52
C THR A 221 -21.29 21.09 30.67
N SER A 222 -20.16 21.73 30.36
CA SER A 222 -20.06 22.91 29.53
C SER A 222 -18.69 22.98 28.87
N SER A 223 -18.61 23.67 27.73
CA SER A 223 -17.38 23.88 26.97
C SER A 223 -17.07 25.36 26.80
N GLY A 224 -15.80 25.72 26.99
CA GLY A 224 -15.24 27.02 26.64
C GLY A 224 -15.10 27.23 25.13
N LEU A 225 -15.28 26.18 24.32
CA LEU A 225 -15.23 26.23 22.86
C LEU A 225 -16.55 26.72 22.22
N GLN A 226 -17.55 27.06 23.04
CA GLN A 226 -18.88 27.50 22.59
C GLN A 226 -19.68 26.44 21.82
N ILE A 227 -19.32 25.17 21.98
CA ILE A 227 -20.08 24.02 21.50
C ILE A 227 -21.02 23.51 22.62
N PRO A 228 -22.19 22.96 22.26
CA PRO A 228 -23.02 22.24 23.23
C PRO A 228 -22.31 20.94 23.64
N ILE A 229 -22.40 20.60 24.93
CA ILE A 229 -21.95 19.29 25.42
C ILE A 229 -23.14 18.32 25.40
N GLU A 230 -22.99 17.21 24.71
CA GLU A 230 -23.99 16.14 24.59
C GLU A 230 -23.50 14.88 25.32
N PHE A 231 -24.43 14.21 26.01
CA PHE A 231 -24.17 12.93 26.65
C PHE A 231 -24.88 11.82 25.89
N TYR A 232 -24.13 10.79 25.50
CA TYR A 232 -24.70 9.62 24.87
C TYR A 232 -25.55 8.83 25.88
N ASP A 233 -26.79 8.52 25.48
CA ASP A 233 -27.74 7.72 26.24
C ASP A 233 -28.09 6.48 25.40
N PRO A 234 -27.56 5.30 25.76
CA PRO A 234 -27.88 4.04 25.08
C PRO A 234 -29.39 3.77 25.02
N SER A 235 -30.15 4.20 26.02
CA SER A 235 -31.60 3.95 26.10
C SER A 235 -32.43 4.85 25.16
N ALA A 236 -31.83 5.96 24.70
CA ALA A 236 -32.46 6.89 23.77
C ALA A 236 -32.26 6.52 22.29
N SER A 237 -31.40 5.54 22.00
CA SER A 237 -31.13 5.08 20.64
C SER A 237 -31.72 3.70 20.38
N SER A 238 -32.53 3.55 19.33
CA SER A 238 -33.17 2.27 18.98
C SER A 238 -32.20 1.23 18.40
N THR A 239 -30.99 1.63 18.03
CA THR A 239 -29.95 0.77 17.45
C THR A 239 -28.79 0.51 18.40
N SER A 240 -28.86 1.04 19.62
CA SER A 240 -27.85 0.81 20.66
C SER A 240 -27.91 -0.61 21.19
N SER A 241 -26.74 -1.20 21.38
CA SER A 241 -26.59 -2.50 22.03
C SER A 241 -25.33 -2.52 22.90
N LEU A 242 -25.48 -2.95 24.15
CA LEU A 242 -24.37 -3.06 25.10
C LEU A 242 -23.45 -4.21 24.71
N ILE A 243 -22.13 -3.99 24.78
CA ILE A 243 -21.15 -5.04 24.54
C ILE A 243 -20.97 -5.85 25.82
N SER A 244 -21.41 -7.10 25.77
CA SER A 244 -21.20 -8.06 26.86
C SER A 244 -19.76 -8.58 26.90
N CYS A 245 -19.31 -9.10 28.04
CA CYS A 245 -17.97 -9.70 28.12
C CYS A 245 -17.78 -10.94 27.22
N SER A 246 -18.87 -11.63 26.92
CA SER A 246 -18.90 -12.78 26.00
C SER A 246 -18.80 -12.38 24.52
N ASP A 247 -18.95 -11.09 24.20
CA ASP A 247 -18.83 -10.60 22.84
C ASP A 247 -17.39 -10.72 22.34
N GLN A 248 -17.19 -11.27 21.14
CA GLN A 248 -15.86 -11.42 20.54
C GLN A 248 -15.15 -10.07 20.37
N ARG A 249 -15.90 -8.97 20.19
CA ARG A 249 -15.35 -7.61 20.11
C ARG A 249 -14.77 -7.15 21.44
N CYS A 250 -15.35 -7.59 22.56
CA CYS A 250 -14.75 -7.38 23.88
C CYS A 250 -13.41 -8.12 24.01
N SER A 251 -13.32 -9.33 23.48
CA SER A 251 -12.07 -10.11 23.50
C SER A 251 -10.96 -9.44 22.67
N LYS A 252 -11.31 -8.82 21.53
CA LYS A 252 -10.37 -7.97 20.77
C LYS A 252 -9.92 -6.74 21.57
N ALA A 253 -10.84 -6.08 22.31
CA ALA A 253 -10.52 -4.97 23.21
C ALA A 253 -9.49 -5.35 24.29
N THR A 254 -9.62 -6.56 24.86
CA THR A 254 -8.76 -7.04 25.95
C THR A 254 -7.33 -7.38 25.52
N GLN A 255 -7.08 -7.56 24.22
CA GLN A 255 -5.74 -7.88 23.69
C GLN A 255 -4.86 -6.64 23.51
N SER A 256 -5.44 -5.44 23.54
CA SER A 256 -4.78 -4.23 23.05
C SER A 256 -4.48 -3.16 24.12
N SER A 257 -5.24 -3.06 25.22
CA SER A 257 -4.94 -2.20 26.39
C SER A 257 -6.15 -2.12 27.36
N ASP A 258 -5.90 -2.17 28.68
CA ASP A 258 -6.74 -1.84 29.87
C ASP A 258 -8.27 -2.08 29.84
N SER A 259 -8.73 -2.87 28.87
CA SER A 259 -10.10 -3.34 28.76
C SER A 259 -10.27 -4.56 29.64
N GLY A 260 -11.33 -4.58 30.42
CA GLY A 260 -11.60 -5.62 31.39
C GLY A 260 -13.08 -5.97 31.40
N CYS A 261 -13.38 -7.23 31.65
CA CYS A 261 -14.75 -7.63 31.91
C CYS A 261 -15.15 -7.22 33.33
N SER A 262 -16.18 -6.38 33.46
CA SER A 262 -16.81 -6.11 34.75
C SER A 262 -17.65 -7.31 35.17
N ARG A 263 -17.12 -8.11 36.12
CA ARG A 263 -17.77 -9.34 36.61
C ARG A 263 -19.13 -9.11 37.27
N SER A 264 -19.39 -7.90 37.78
CA SER A 264 -20.66 -7.61 38.45
C SER A 264 -21.83 -7.40 37.48
N ASN A 265 -21.56 -6.93 36.25
CA ASN A 265 -22.58 -6.48 35.30
C ASN A 265 -22.49 -7.16 33.92
N ASN A 266 -21.56 -8.11 33.73
CA ASN A 266 -21.24 -8.77 32.46
C ASN A 266 -21.00 -7.80 31.29
N GLN A 267 -20.38 -6.67 31.59
CA GLN A 267 -20.21 -5.55 30.67
C GLN A 267 -18.74 -5.40 30.29
N CYS A 268 -18.47 -5.23 29.01
CA CYS A 268 -17.12 -4.97 28.52
C CYS A 268 -16.71 -3.54 28.89
N SER A 269 -15.80 -3.42 29.85
CA SER A 269 -15.36 -2.14 30.40
C SER A 269 -13.97 -1.77 29.90
N TYR A 270 -13.68 -0.48 29.91
CA TYR A 270 -12.34 0.04 29.61
C TYR A 270 -11.93 1.07 30.66
N THR A 271 -10.63 1.22 30.85
CA THR A 271 -10.01 2.33 31.57
C THR A 271 -8.83 2.79 30.73
N PHE A 272 -8.76 4.06 30.38
CA PHE A 272 -7.62 4.62 29.65
C PHE A 272 -6.93 5.68 30.49
N GLN A 273 -5.60 5.71 30.39
CA GLN A 273 -4.77 6.75 30.95
C GLN A 273 -3.92 7.37 29.84
N TYR A 274 -3.99 8.69 29.70
CA TYR A 274 -3.26 9.44 28.70
C TYR A 274 -1.93 9.94 29.22
N GLY A 275 -1.03 10.35 28.31
CA GLY A 275 0.31 10.81 28.64
C GLY A 275 0.36 12.07 29.53
N ASP A 276 -0.69 12.87 29.53
CA ASP A 276 -0.86 14.03 30.42
C ASP A 276 -1.31 13.64 31.85
N GLY A 277 -1.54 12.35 32.10
CA GLY A 277 -2.00 11.79 33.37
C GLY A 277 -3.53 11.83 33.55
N SER A 278 -4.27 12.39 32.60
CA SER A 278 -5.72 12.31 32.57
C SER A 278 -6.19 10.89 32.23
N GLY A 279 -7.47 10.60 32.49
CA GLY A 279 -7.98 9.26 32.22
C GLY A 279 -9.50 9.20 32.18
N THR A 280 -10.00 8.21 31.45
CA THR A 280 -11.43 7.92 31.28
C THR A 280 -11.70 6.46 31.61
N SER A 281 -12.87 6.15 32.14
CA SER A 281 -13.34 4.76 32.28
C SER A 281 -14.82 4.64 32.01
N GLY A 282 -15.21 3.48 31.52
CA GLY A 282 -16.56 3.25 31.06
C GLY A 282 -16.76 1.85 30.51
N TYR A 283 -17.65 1.76 29.53
CA TYR A 283 -17.98 0.50 28.88
C TYR A 283 -18.16 0.65 27.38
N TYR A 284 -18.01 -0.45 26.64
CA TYR A 284 -18.25 -0.45 25.21
C TYR A 284 -19.73 -0.62 24.88
N VAL A 285 -20.15 0.11 23.86
CA VAL A 285 -21.48 0.06 23.25
C VAL A 285 -21.32 -0.05 21.73
N SER A 286 -22.22 -0.77 21.07
CA SER A 286 -22.35 -0.80 19.62
C SER A 286 -23.58 0.01 19.22
N ASP A 287 -23.43 0.91 18.26
CA ASP A 287 -24.54 1.66 17.68
C ASP A 287 -24.21 2.07 16.23
N LEU A 288 -25.20 2.59 15.51
CA LEU A 288 -25.00 3.14 14.17
C LEU A 288 -24.23 4.46 14.24
N MET A 289 -23.15 4.54 13.46
CA MET A 289 -22.47 5.78 13.09
C MET A 289 -22.90 6.19 11.68
N HIS A 290 -23.30 7.44 11.52
CA HIS A 290 -23.71 8.01 10.24
C HIS A 290 -22.52 8.72 9.60
N LEU A 291 -22.28 8.42 8.33
CA LEU A 291 -21.08 8.78 7.60
C LEU A 291 -21.45 9.56 6.34
N ASN A 292 -20.70 10.61 6.08
CA ASN A 292 -20.74 11.32 4.82
C ASN A 292 -19.72 10.67 3.89
N THR A 293 -20.19 9.75 3.05
CA THR A 293 -19.34 9.08 2.06
C THR A 293 -19.37 9.84 0.74
N ILE A 294 -18.18 10.10 0.21
CA ILE A 294 -17.95 10.66 -1.11
C ILE A 294 -17.80 9.47 -2.06
N GLY A 295 -18.81 9.26 -2.91
CA GLY A 295 -18.91 8.12 -3.82
C GLY A 295 -18.70 8.50 -5.28
N LEU A 296 -18.13 7.57 -6.05
CA LEU A 296 -17.67 7.63 -7.46
C LEU A 296 -18.65 8.25 -8.49
N ASP A 297 -19.91 8.47 -8.11
CA ASP A 297 -21.00 8.97 -8.94
C ASP A 297 -21.54 10.32 -8.42
N SER A 298 -20.67 11.34 -8.33
CA SER A 298 -21.04 12.77 -8.29
C SER A 298 -22.15 13.15 -7.28
N GLY A 299 -22.03 12.69 -6.03
CA GLY A 299 -22.87 13.13 -4.91
C GLY A 299 -22.47 12.48 -3.58
N SER A 300 -22.54 13.24 -2.48
CA SER A 300 -22.35 12.69 -1.13
C SER A 300 -23.48 11.69 -0.83
N THR A 301 -23.15 10.42 -0.65
CA THR A 301 -24.10 9.41 -0.17
C THR A 301 -24.01 9.34 1.34
N ASN A 302 -25.15 9.50 2.03
CA ASN A 302 -25.22 9.21 3.47
C ASN A 302 -25.19 7.69 3.63
N SER A 303 -24.13 7.18 4.23
CA SER A 303 -24.02 5.77 4.62
C SER A 303 -24.02 5.66 6.15
N SER A 304 -24.27 4.47 6.66
CA SER A 304 -24.22 4.22 8.10
C SER A 304 -23.50 2.90 8.35
N ALA A 305 -22.74 2.84 9.44
CA ALA A 305 -21.97 1.67 9.84
C ALA A 305 -22.29 1.32 11.28
N ASN A 306 -22.39 0.03 11.61
CA ASN A 306 -22.45 -0.37 13.01
C ASN A 306 -21.03 -0.35 13.58
N VAL A 307 -20.79 0.45 14.61
CA VAL A 307 -19.47 0.63 15.21
C VAL A 307 -19.53 0.44 16.72
N VAL A 308 -18.44 -0.06 17.27
CA VAL A 308 -18.21 -0.18 18.71
C VAL A 308 -17.38 1.00 19.18
N PHE A 309 -17.84 1.68 20.23
CA PHE A 309 -17.16 2.81 20.83
C PHE A 309 -17.33 2.81 22.35
N GLY A 310 -16.50 3.59 23.04
CA GLY A 310 -16.53 3.74 24.48
C GLY A 310 -17.62 4.70 24.95
N CYS A 311 -18.37 4.27 25.95
CA CYS A 311 -19.35 5.04 26.69
C CYS A 311 -18.73 5.41 28.04
N SER A 312 -18.17 6.62 28.15
CA SER A 312 -17.41 7.08 29.31
C SER A 312 -18.34 7.43 30.47
N THR A 313 -18.11 6.78 31.60
CA THR A 313 -18.87 7.00 32.86
C THR A 313 -18.04 7.70 33.94
N SER A 314 -16.74 7.85 33.74
CA SER A 314 -15.89 8.63 34.62
C SER A 314 -14.75 9.27 33.84
N GLN A 315 -14.45 10.53 34.14
CA GLN A 315 -13.28 11.24 33.64
C GLN A 315 -12.47 11.82 34.80
N THR A 316 -11.16 11.94 34.62
CA THR A 316 -10.22 12.43 35.63
C THR A 316 -9.12 13.28 34.98
N GLY A 317 -8.42 14.08 35.79
CA GLY A 317 -7.33 14.93 35.32
C GLY A 317 -7.83 16.05 34.39
N ASP A 318 -7.10 16.30 33.32
CA ASP A 318 -7.36 17.42 32.42
C ASP A 318 -8.67 17.27 31.62
N LEU A 319 -9.17 16.04 31.44
CA LEU A 319 -10.47 15.76 30.81
C LEU A 319 -11.65 16.37 31.58
N THR A 320 -11.53 16.61 32.90
CA THR A 320 -12.63 17.19 33.70
C THR A 320 -12.75 18.70 33.55
N LYS A 321 -11.79 19.35 32.86
CA LYS A 321 -11.75 20.81 32.72
C LYS A 321 -12.72 21.26 31.64
N THR A 322 -13.32 22.43 31.84
CA THR A 322 -14.35 22.98 30.95
C THR A 322 -13.80 23.97 29.92
N ASP A 323 -12.53 24.37 30.01
CA ASP A 323 -11.92 25.38 29.14
C ASP A 323 -11.90 24.98 27.66
N ARG A 324 -11.69 23.69 27.40
CA ARG A 324 -11.64 23.11 26.05
C ARG A 324 -12.35 21.75 25.94
N ALA A 325 -13.38 21.56 26.76
CA ALA A 325 -14.13 20.32 26.79
C ALA A 325 -14.80 20.01 25.45
N VAL A 326 -14.76 18.74 25.07
CA VAL A 326 -15.50 18.13 23.95
C VAL A 326 -16.26 16.91 24.50
N ASP A 327 -17.15 16.33 23.72
CA ASP A 327 -17.98 15.20 24.16
C ASP A 327 -17.17 13.91 24.34
N GLY A 328 -16.01 13.79 23.67
CA GLY A 328 -15.05 12.71 23.88
C GLY A 328 -13.82 12.77 22.96
N ILE A 329 -13.19 11.62 22.72
CA ILE A 329 -11.99 11.51 21.86
C ILE A 329 -12.25 10.50 20.76
N PHE A 330 -11.88 10.86 19.54
CA PHE A 330 -11.87 10.00 18.37
C PHE A 330 -10.44 9.49 18.17
N GLY A 331 -10.18 8.28 18.67
CA GLY A 331 -8.93 7.57 18.47
C GLY A 331 -8.77 7.01 17.05
N PHE A 332 -7.61 7.27 16.44
CA PHE A 332 -7.21 6.81 15.11
C PHE A 332 -6.10 5.75 15.13
N GLY A 333 -5.77 5.17 16.29
CA GLY A 333 -4.67 4.22 16.45
C GLY A 333 -4.82 2.91 15.66
N GLN A 334 -3.75 2.10 15.68
CA GLN A 334 -3.56 0.94 14.79
C GLN A 334 -4.33 -0.32 15.23
N ASN A 335 -5.08 -0.24 16.31
CA ASN A 335 -5.78 -1.37 16.90
C ASN A 335 -7.07 -1.73 16.15
N GLY A 336 -7.46 -3.00 16.21
CA GLY A 336 -8.70 -3.53 15.61
C GLY A 336 -10.01 -2.93 16.15
N LEU A 337 -9.99 -2.20 17.28
CA LEU A 337 -11.14 -1.43 17.76
C LEU A 337 -11.18 0.03 17.29
N SER A 338 -10.16 0.53 16.59
CA SER A 338 -10.26 1.85 16.00
C SER A 338 -11.38 1.87 14.95
N ILE A 339 -12.05 3.02 14.80
CA ILE A 339 -13.12 3.15 13.81
C ILE A 339 -12.57 2.88 12.41
N ILE A 340 -11.29 3.16 12.16
CA ILE A 340 -10.63 2.97 10.88
C ILE A 340 -10.60 1.47 10.56
N SER A 341 -10.11 0.66 11.50
CA SER A 341 -10.14 -0.80 11.40
C SER A 341 -11.56 -1.37 11.27
N GLN A 342 -12.52 -0.82 12.03
CA GLN A 342 -13.91 -1.27 12.00
C GLN A 342 -14.59 -1.00 10.66
N LEU A 343 -14.40 0.19 10.07
CA LEU A 343 -14.96 0.56 8.77
C LEU A 343 -14.26 -0.18 7.62
N SER A 344 -12.93 -0.33 7.70
CA SER A 344 -12.14 -1.10 6.74
C SER A 344 -12.54 -2.58 6.71
N SER A 345 -12.71 -3.20 7.89
CA SER A 345 -13.16 -4.60 7.97
C SER A 345 -14.59 -4.83 7.45
N GLN A 346 -15.41 -3.77 7.43
CA GLN A 346 -16.76 -3.77 6.86
C GLN A 346 -16.79 -3.32 5.40
N GLN A 347 -15.62 -3.04 4.79
CA GLN A 347 -15.50 -2.57 3.41
C GLN A 347 -16.21 -1.23 3.12
N ILE A 348 -16.42 -0.41 4.15
CA ILE A 348 -17.09 0.90 4.03
C ILE A 348 -16.09 1.99 3.62
N ALA A 349 -14.84 1.89 4.10
CA ALA A 349 -13.77 2.84 3.86
C ALA A 349 -12.43 2.07 3.70
N PRO A 350 -11.40 2.66 3.07
CA PRO A 350 -10.10 2.00 2.94
C PRO A 350 -9.33 1.89 4.27
N ASP A 351 -8.33 1.02 4.31
CA ASP A 351 -7.36 0.90 5.41
C ASP A 351 -6.30 2.03 5.37
N ALA A 352 -6.78 3.27 5.32
CA ALA A 352 -5.97 4.47 5.32
C ALA A 352 -6.81 5.68 5.75
N PHE A 353 -6.16 6.69 6.32
CA PHE A 353 -6.78 7.98 6.60
C PHE A 353 -5.76 9.10 6.44
N SER A 354 -6.25 10.33 6.27
CA SER A 354 -5.41 11.49 6.03
C SER A 354 -5.98 12.73 6.72
N HIS A 355 -5.12 13.63 7.15
CA HIS A 355 -5.53 14.95 7.64
C HIS A 355 -4.64 16.07 7.10
N CYS A 356 -5.20 17.28 7.10
CA CYS A 356 -4.49 18.51 6.83
C CYS A 356 -5.03 19.59 7.77
N LEU A 357 -4.25 19.96 8.79
CA LEU A 357 -4.67 20.86 9.85
C LEU A 357 -4.24 22.31 9.55
N VAL A 358 -5.17 23.26 9.60
CA VAL A 358 -4.89 24.67 9.31
C VAL A 358 -4.16 25.32 10.49
N GLY A 359 -2.94 25.78 10.24
CA GLY A 359 -2.07 26.43 11.24
C GLY A 359 -2.26 27.94 11.38
N SER A 360 -3.28 28.53 10.74
CA SER A 360 -3.50 29.98 10.73
C SER A 360 -4.96 30.37 11.06
N GLY A 361 -5.19 31.65 11.34
CA GLY A 361 -6.54 32.21 11.47
C GLY A 361 -7.38 31.58 12.59
N ASN A 362 -8.53 31.02 12.22
CA ASN A 362 -9.46 30.34 13.13
C ASN A 362 -9.22 28.82 13.19
N GLY A 363 -8.21 28.30 12.48
CA GLY A 363 -7.90 26.88 12.39
C GLY A 363 -8.90 26.09 11.54
N GLY A 364 -9.23 24.87 11.95
CA GLY A 364 -9.95 23.87 11.14
C GLY A 364 -9.04 23.05 10.24
N GLY A 365 -9.59 22.46 9.18
CA GLY A 365 -8.82 21.65 8.25
C GLY A 365 -9.66 20.61 7.51
N ILE A 366 -8.97 19.55 7.09
CA ILE A 366 -9.53 18.42 6.35
C ILE A 366 -9.17 17.14 7.10
N LEU A 367 -10.13 16.24 7.28
CA LEU A 367 -9.94 14.92 7.85
C LEU A 367 -10.77 13.93 7.05
N VAL A 368 -10.11 12.92 6.48
CA VAL A 368 -10.77 11.90 5.66
C VAL A 368 -10.29 10.49 6.04
N ILE A 369 -11.19 9.51 6.01
CA ILE A 369 -10.81 8.09 5.95
C ILE A 369 -10.71 7.74 4.47
N GLY A 370 -9.48 7.66 4.00
CA GLY A 370 -9.06 7.76 2.61
C GLY A 370 -7.65 8.35 2.49
N GLN A 371 -7.10 8.33 1.29
CA GLN A 371 -5.79 8.92 1.01
C GLN A 371 -5.96 10.28 0.33
N ILE A 372 -5.28 11.31 0.85
CA ILE A 372 -5.09 12.57 0.13
C ILE A 372 -3.94 12.40 -0.87
N MET A 373 -4.21 12.70 -2.13
CA MET A 373 -3.26 12.58 -3.24
C MET A 373 -2.57 13.93 -3.48
N GLU A 374 -1.26 14.01 -3.22
CA GLU A 374 -0.44 15.19 -3.47
C GLU A 374 0.89 14.79 -4.16
N PRO A 375 1.25 15.37 -5.32
CA PRO A 375 2.44 14.97 -6.09
C PRO A 375 3.77 15.01 -5.34
N ASN A 376 3.91 15.86 -4.32
CA ASN A 376 5.16 16.05 -3.59
C ASN A 376 5.24 15.25 -2.28
N MET A 377 4.38 14.25 -2.11
CA MET A 377 4.36 13.41 -0.91
C MET A 377 5.68 12.65 -0.74
N VAL A 378 6.24 12.71 0.47
CA VAL A 378 7.37 11.86 0.88
C VAL A 378 6.90 10.86 1.92
N TYR A 379 7.39 9.62 1.86
CA TYR A 379 6.94 8.53 2.73
C TYR A 379 8.08 7.94 3.55
N THR A 380 7.77 7.54 4.78
CA THR A 380 8.65 6.75 5.65
C THR A 380 7.90 5.50 6.13
N PRO A 381 8.60 4.36 6.36
CA PRO A 381 7.97 3.16 6.91
C PRO A 381 7.41 3.40 8.31
N LEU A 382 6.25 2.78 8.59
CA LEU A 382 5.76 2.62 9.95
C LEU A 382 6.49 1.47 10.64
N VAL A 383 6.79 1.65 11.92
CA VAL A 383 7.33 0.58 12.76
C VAL A 383 6.18 -0.32 13.22
N GLN A 384 6.25 -1.59 12.81
CA GLN A 384 5.21 -2.58 13.12
C GLN A 384 5.20 -2.95 14.61
N SER A 385 4.04 -3.41 15.08
CA SER A 385 3.85 -3.92 16.46
C SER A 385 4.14 -2.91 17.57
N MET A 386 4.10 -1.62 17.26
CA MET A 386 4.17 -0.52 18.23
C MET A 386 2.76 -0.05 18.62
N PRO A 387 2.57 0.48 19.84
CA PRO A 387 1.26 0.93 20.32
C PRO A 387 0.74 2.21 19.63
N HIS A 388 1.62 3.00 19.01
CA HIS A 388 1.26 4.24 18.31
C HIS A 388 1.81 4.25 16.89
N TYR A 389 1.55 5.32 16.14
CA TYR A 389 2.18 5.57 14.84
C TYR A 389 3.65 5.94 15.00
N ASN A 390 4.48 4.92 15.20
CA ASN A 390 5.92 5.05 15.38
C ASN A 390 6.64 5.04 14.03
N VAL A 391 7.58 5.97 13.85
CA VAL A 391 8.50 6.06 12.72
C VAL A 391 9.94 6.21 13.22
N ASN A 392 10.90 5.78 12.40
CA ASN A 392 12.32 5.84 12.76
C ASN A 392 12.95 7.17 12.35
N LEU A 393 13.16 8.06 13.32
CA LEU A 393 13.96 9.28 13.15
C LEU A 393 15.45 8.94 13.25
N GLN A 394 16.24 9.30 12.26
CA GLN A 394 17.67 8.98 12.21
C GLN A 394 18.54 10.16 12.65
N SER A 395 18.15 11.39 12.27
CA SER A 395 18.91 12.58 12.64
C SER A 395 18.07 13.86 12.54
N ILE A 396 18.59 14.92 13.17
CA ILE A 396 18.05 16.28 13.08
C ILE A 396 19.12 17.17 12.47
N SER A 397 18.73 18.02 11.52
CA SER A 397 19.61 19.01 10.91
C SER A 397 19.08 20.43 11.13
N VAL A 398 19.96 21.37 11.45
CA VAL A 398 19.65 22.79 11.60
C VAL A 398 20.46 23.57 10.57
N ASN A 399 19.80 24.34 9.71
CA ASN A 399 20.44 25.09 8.62
C ASN A 399 21.33 24.20 7.71
N GLY A 400 20.85 22.99 7.41
CA GLY A 400 21.56 22.00 6.60
C GLY A 400 22.72 21.27 7.31
N GLN A 401 23.01 21.59 8.58
CA GLN A 401 24.03 20.90 9.36
C GLN A 401 23.39 19.87 10.29
N THR A 402 23.73 18.60 10.09
CA THR A 402 23.30 17.50 10.97
C THR A 402 23.88 17.67 12.37
N LEU A 403 23.02 17.59 13.38
CA LEU A 403 23.42 17.70 14.78
C LEU A 403 24.13 16.43 15.25
N SER A 404 25.14 16.60 16.11
CA SER A 404 25.87 15.49 16.72
C SER A 404 25.05 14.87 17.87
N ILE A 405 24.00 14.14 17.53
CA ILE A 405 23.14 13.38 18.45
C ILE A 405 23.45 11.89 18.25
N ASP A 406 23.57 11.13 19.33
CA ASP A 406 23.77 9.68 19.24
C ASP A 406 22.54 9.03 18.61
N PRO A 407 22.66 8.26 17.50
CA PRO A 407 21.53 7.57 16.87
C PRO A 407 20.71 6.70 17.84
N SER A 408 21.34 6.15 18.89
CA SER A 408 20.63 5.37 19.90
C SER A 408 19.57 6.19 20.67
N THR A 409 19.67 7.53 20.62
CA THR A 409 18.70 8.45 21.25
C THR A 409 17.30 8.32 20.63
N PHE A 410 17.22 7.94 19.35
CA PHE A 410 15.96 7.78 18.62
C PHE A 410 15.59 6.31 18.40
N ALA A 411 16.45 5.38 18.80
CA ALA A 411 16.23 3.95 18.59
C ALA A 411 15.05 3.43 19.42
N ILE A 412 14.39 2.40 18.91
CA ILE A 412 13.36 1.66 19.61
C ILE A 412 14.01 0.47 20.32
N SER A 413 13.76 0.31 21.63
CA SER A 413 14.21 -0.82 22.44
C SER A 413 13.09 -1.29 23.35
N ASP A 414 12.82 -2.59 23.41
CA ASP A 414 11.78 -3.19 24.27
C ASP A 414 10.39 -2.53 24.11
N ASN A 415 9.98 -2.21 22.88
CA ASN A 415 8.75 -1.48 22.53
C ASN A 415 8.65 -0.07 23.17
N GLN A 416 9.78 0.53 23.55
CA GLN A 416 9.89 1.89 24.07
C GLN A 416 10.84 2.73 23.18
N GLY A 417 10.63 4.05 23.15
CA GLY A 417 11.40 4.97 22.31
C GLY A 417 10.78 5.20 20.93
N GLY A 418 11.60 5.64 19.97
CA GLY A 418 11.16 6.01 18.63
C GLY A 418 10.51 7.39 18.54
N THR A 419 9.93 7.70 17.38
CA THR A 419 9.21 8.95 17.11
C THR A 419 7.76 8.68 16.81
N ILE A 420 6.85 9.30 17.54
CA ILE A 420 5.39 9.14 17.42
C ILE A 420 4.80 10.33 16.65
N ILE A 421 3.92 10.06 15.69
CA ILE A 421 3.13 11.08 14.99
C ILE A 421 1.75 11.19 15.65
N ASP A 422 1.46 12.31 16.31
CA ASP A 422 0.33 12.39 17.25
C ASP A 422 -0.45 13.72 17.19
N SER A 423 -1.63 13.74 16.56
CA SER A 423 -2.55 14.89 16.59
C SER A 423 -3.26 15.08 17.94
N GLY A 424 -3.23 14.08 18.83
CA GLY A 424 -3.74 14.19 20.20
C GLY A 424 -2.88 15.08 21.09
N THR A 425 -1.67 15.41 20.63
CA THR A 425 -0.71 16.23 21.35
C THR A 425 -0.54 17.59 20.66
N THR A 426 -0.79 18.69 21.39
CA THR A 426 -0.66 20.05 20.86
C THR A 426 0.78 20.43 20.47
N LEU A 427 1.73 20.07 21.31
CA LEU A 427 3.14 20.48 21.23
C LEU A 427 4.01 19.34 20.72
N ALA A 428 5.29 19.62 20.49
CA ALA A 428 6.23 18.57 20.14
C ALA A 428 7.15 18.24 21.34
N TYR A 429 7.61 17.01 21.39
CA TYR A 429 8.52 16.53 22.43
C TYR A 429 9.71 15.85 21.76
N LEU A 430 10.93 16.15 22.22
CA LEU A 430 12.14 15.46 21.80
C LEU A 430 12.61 14.53 22.90
N ALA A 431 13.19 13.41 22.48
CA ALA A 431 13.99 12.56 23.37
C ALA A 431 15.04 13.42 24.09
N GLU A 432 15.26 13.11 25.38
CA GLU A 432 16.04 13.97 26.28
C GLU A 432 17.44 14.30 25.75
N GLY A 433 18.13 13.32 25.15
CA GLY A 433 19.45 13.48 24.54
C GLY A 433 19.48 14.40 23.30
N ALA A 434 18.34 14.62 22.65
CA ALA A 434 18.22 15.44 21.44
C ALA A 434 17.77 16.89 21.73
N TYR A 435 17.06 17.12 22.85
CA TYR A 435 16.44 18.42 23.15
C TYR A 435 17.45 19.58 23.28
N MET A 436 18.51 19.41 24.09
CA MET A 436 19.50 20.46 24.28
C MET A 436 20.32 20.74 23.01
N PRO A 437 20.88 19.73 22.29
CA PRO A 437 21.53 19.95 21.00
C PRO A 437 20.66 20.73 19.99
N PHE A 438 19.37 20.42 19.95
CA PHE A 438 18.40 21.10 19.10
C PHE A 438 18.23 22.59 19.46
N VAL A 439 17.94 22.88 20.74
CA VAL A 439 17.75 24.26 21.23
C VAL A 439 19.03 25.10 21.09
N ASP A 440 20.19 24.50 21.39
CA ASP A 440 21.47 25.18 21.31
C ASP A 440 21.84 25.53 19.85
N ALA A 441 21.62 24.60 18.92
CA ALA A 441 21.87 24.84 17.50
C ALA A 441 20.98 25.97 16.94
N ILE A 442 19.69 26.00 17.28
CA ILE A 442 18.81 27.11 16.92
C ILE A 442 19.30 28.41 17.55
N THR A 443 19.61 28.42 18.84
CA THR A 443 20.09 29.63 19.54
C THR A 443 21.37 30.19 18.92
N GLN A 444 22.29 29.33 18.50
CA GLN A 444 23.56 29.71 17.88
C GLN A 444 23.39 30.23 16.45
N SER A 445 22.36 29.77 15.74
CA SER A 445 22.05 30.23 14.38
C SER A 445 21.42 31.62 14.31
N VAL A 446 20.82 32.08 15.42
CA VAL A 446 20.14 33.36 15.52
C VAL A 446 21.15 34.50 15.74
N SER A 447 20.88 35.67 15.14
CA SER A 447 21.71 36.88 15.30
C SER A 447 21.91 37.28 16.77
N GLN A 448 23.12 37.72 17.12
CA GLN A 448 23.43 38.23 18.47
C GLN A 448 22.59 39.44 18.91
N ASN A 449 21.94 40.12 17.97
CA ASN A 449 21.05 41.26 18.25
C ASN A 449 19.66 40.82 18.75
N VAL A 450 19.31 39.55 18.60
CA VAL A 450 18.07 38.98 19.13
C VAL A 450 18.29 38.62 20.60
N GLN A 451 17.43 39.09 21.47
CA GLN A 451 17.56 38.84 22.90
C GLN A 451 16.89 37.53 23.29
N PRO A 452 17.64 36.51 23.73
CA PRO A 452 17.06 35.31 24.31
C PRO A 452 16.53 35.61 25.72
N LEU A 453 15.40 35.02 26.07
CA LEU A 453 14.81 35.06 27.40
C LEU A 453 14.24 33.69 27.77
N ILE A 454 13.97 33.51 29.06
CA ILE A 454 13.25 32.33 29.55
C ILE A 454 11.85 32.79 29.98
N SER A 455 10.81 32.22 29.38
CA SER A 455 9.41 32.47 29.74
C SER A 455 8.76 31.15 30.14
N LYS A 456 8.30 31.06 31.40
CA LYS A 456 7.66 29.85 31.96
C LYS A 456 8.47 28.56 31.75
N GLY A 457 9.80 28.65 31.81
CA GLY A 457 10.71 27.50 31.61
C GLY A 457 11.11 27.25 30.15
N ASN A 458 10.45 27.87 29.18
CA ASN A 458 10.75 27.70 27.76
C ASN A 458 11.77 28.73 27.27
N ARG A 459 12.63 28.31 26.33
CA ARG A 459 13.57 29.20 25.65
C ARG A 459 12.81 30.05 24.64
N CYS A 460 12.91 31.37 24.78
CA CYS A 460 12.21 32.34 23.93
C CYS A 460 13.14 33.45 23.43
N TYR A 461 12.65 34.21 22.47
CA TYR A 461 13.40 35.24 21.77
C TYR A 461 12.50 36.43 21.47
N LEU A 462 13.02 37.64 21.69
CA LEU A 462 12.36 38.88 21.29
C LEU A 462 12.82 39.29 19.90
N ILE A 463 11.88 39.35 18.95
CA ILE A 463 12.17 39.76 17.57
C ILE A 463 11.31 40.97 17.17
N THR A 464 11.89 41.83 16.34
CA THR A 464 11.22 42.99 15.73
C THR A 464 11.09 42.86 14.21
N SER A 465 11.71 41.83 13.62
CA SER A 465 11.66 41.44 12.21
C SER A 465 10.82 40.17 12.01
N SER A 466 10.63 39.74 10.75
CA SER A 466 9.94 38.48 10.44
C SER A 466 10.64 37.29 11.09
N VAL A 467 9.87 36.33 11.62
CA VAL A 467 10.40 35.11 12.23
C VAL A 467 11.20 34.28 11.23
N SER A 468 10.78 34.25 9.96
CA SER A 468 11.47 33.54 8.88
C SER A 468 12.85 34.13 8.52
N ASP A 469 13.08 35.42 8.82
CA ASP A 469 14.37 36.07 8.56
C ASP A 469 15.39 35.83 9.70
N VAL A 470 14.88 35.46 10.87
CA VAL A 470 15.67 35.37 12.11
C VAL A 470 16.11 33.94 12.41
N PHE A 471 15.25 32.98 12.09
CA PHE A 471 15.38 31.60 12.54
C PHE A 471 15.65 30.63 11.38
N PRO A 472 16.42 29.55 11.62
CA PRO A 472 16.84 28.63 10.57
C PRO A 472 15.71 27.67 10.16
N THR A 473 15.86 27.03 9.00
CA THR A 473 15.09 25.82 8.70
C THR A 473 15.64 24.63 9.50
N VAL A 474 14.73 23.81 10.01
CA VAL A 474 15.04 22.53 10.66
C VAL A 474 14.63 21.38 9.74
N SER A 475 15.36 20.28 9.75
CA SER A 475 14.98 19.05 9.04
C SER A 475 15.02 17.86 9.99
N LEU A 476 13.93 17.11 10.05
CA LEU A 476 13.85 15.82 10.72
C LEU A 476 14.06 14.74 9.64
N ASN A 477 15.10 13.93 9.76
CA ASN A 477 15.48 12.96 8.72
C ASN A 477 15.15 11.54 9.21
N PHE A 478 14.26 10.88 8.49
CA PHE A 478 13.71 9.57 8.82
C PHE A 478 14.33 8.46 7.98
N GLU A 479 14.04 7.22 8.36
CA GLU A 479 14.33 6.03 7.56
C GLU A 479 13.76 6.12 6.13
N GLY A 480 14.38 5.41 5.19
CA GLY A 480 14.00 5.49 3.77
C GLY A 480 14.45 6.77 3.06
N GLY A 481 15.20 7.65 3.74
CA GLY A 481 15.70 8.91 3.18
C GLY A 481 14.66 10.03 3.15
N ALA A 482 13.51 9.86 3.81
CA ALA A 482 12.48 10.88 3.91
C ALA A 482 12.91 11.99 4.89
N SER A 483 12.74 13.25 4.49
CA SER A 483 13.02 14.40 5.36
C SER A 483 11.78 15.27 5.51
N MET A 484 11.43 15.63 6.74
CA MET A 484 10.41 16.62 7.05
C MET A 484 11.07 17.97 7.34
N HIS A 485 10.81 18.95 6.49
CA HIS A 485 11.32 20.30 6.67
C HIS A 485 10.36 21.13 7.53
N LEU A 486 10.89 21.74 8.58
CA LEU A 486 10.14 22.58 9.51
C LEU A 486 10.52 24.04 9.31
N ARG A 487 9.51 24.87 9.07
CA ARG A 487 9.65 26.34 9.07
C ARG A 487 9.76 26.81 10.52
N PRO A 488 10.25 28.04 10.79
CA PRO A 488 10.28 28.58 12.14
C PRO A 488 8.95 28.49 12.90
N GLN A 489 7.83 28.66 12.21
CA GLN A 489 6.47 28.56 12.77
C GLN A 489 6.02 27.13 13.10
N ASP A 490 6.79 26.11 12.69
CA ASP A 490 6.48 24.68 12.91
C ASP A 490 7.30 24.11 14.09
N TYR A 491 8.18 24.92 14.70
CA TYR A 491 8.89 24.57 15.93
C TYR A 491 8.94 25.70 16.98
N LEU A 492 8.42 26.90 16.65
CA LEU A 492 8.26 28.02 17.55
C LEU A 492 6.79 28.36 17.76
N LEU A 493 6.46 28.79 18.98
CA LEU A 493 5.17 29.34 19.38
C LEU A 493 5.27 30.84 19.56
N GLN A 494 4.35 31.58 18.95
CA GLN A 494 4.21 33.00 19.20
C GLN A 494 3.52 33.24 20.55
N GLN A 495 4.10 34.11 21.38
CA GLN A 495 3.51 34.64 22.60
C GLN A 495 3.16 36.13 22.44
N ASN A 496 2.55 36.69 23.47
CA ASN A 496 2.20 38.12 23.54
C ASN A 496 3.41 39.03 23.22
N SER A 497 3.14 40.12 22.51
CA SER A 497 4.17 41.13 22.22
C SER A 497 4.56 41.91 23.48
N VAL A 498 5.86 42.13 23.67
CA VAL A 498 6.40 42.99 24.74
C VAL A 498 6.97 44.24 24.08
N ASN A 499 6.45 45.42 24.43
CA ASN A 499 6.91 46.72 23.89
C ASN A 499 6.93 46.80 22.35
N GLY A 500 5.98 46.13 21.68
CA GLY A 500 5.89 46.08 20.21
C GLY A 500 6.81 45.05 19.54
N ALA A 501 7.65 44.33 20.28
CA ALA A 501 8.41 43.19 19.80
C ALA A 501 7.63 41.88 20.02
N GLN A 502 7.65 40.97 19.05
CA GLN A 502 7.01 39.67 19.16
C GLN A 502 7.90 38.73 19.96
N VAL A 503 7.31 37.94 20.86
CA VAL A 503 8.01 36.89 21.60
C VAL A 503 7.75 35.56 20.90
N TRP A 504 8.80 34.86 20.52
CA TRP A 504 8.72 33.50 19.96
C TRP A 504 9.47 32.52 20.84
N CYS A 505 8.84 31.40 21.18
CA CYS A 505 9.39 30.40 22.09
C CYS A 505 9.54 29.05 21.41
N ILE A 506 10.58 28.28 21.75
CA ILE A 506 10.68 26.89 21.32
C ILE A 506 9.43 26.14 21.80
N GLY A 507 8.70 25.57 20.85
CA GLY A 507 7.48 24.80 21.09
C GLY A 507 7.74 23.31 21.32
N PHE A 508 8.98 22.87 21.13
CA PHE A 508 9.44 21.56 21.56
C PHE A 508 9.71 21.54 23.07
N GLN A 509 9.41 20.42 23.71
CA GLN A 509 9.71 20.14 25.12
C GLN A 509 10.47 18.82 25.25
N THR A 510 10.82 18.47 26.48
CA THR A 510 11.43 17.17 26.82
C THR A 510 10.55 16.47 27.85
N ILE A 511 10.45 15.13 27.75
CA ILE A 511 9.81 14.30 28.76
C ILE A 511 10.91 13.52 29.49
N SER A 512 11.08 13.82 30.77
CA SER A 512 12.13 13.20 31.59
C SER A 512 11.99 11.68 31.62
N ASN A 513 13.10 10.96 31.42
CA ASN A 513 13.21 9.49 31.57
C ASN A 513 12.40 8.62 30.58
N GLN A 514 11.87 9.16 29.47
CA GLN A 514 11.06 8.36 28.54
C GLN A 514 11.70 8.08 27.17
N GLY A 515 12.75 8.82 26.77
CA GLY A 515 13.47 8.54 25.51
C GLY A 515 12.63 8.61 24.23
N ILE A 516 11.40 9.16 24.31
CA ILE A 516 10.42 9.22 23.20
C ILE A 516 10.44 10.60 22.57
N THR A 517 10.27 10.65 21.25
CA THR A 517 9.98 11.87 20.49
C THR A 517 8.51 11.84 20.05
N ILE A 518 7.80 12.96 20.16
CA ILE A 518 6.40 13.10 19.74
C ILE A 518 6.29 14.33 18.84
N LEU A 519 5.76 14.14 17.63
CA LEU A 519 5.48 15.21 16.68
C LEU A 519 3.98 15.54 16.74
N GLY A 520 3.66 16.57 17.52
CA GLY A 520 2.29 17.03 17.72
C GLY A 520 1.80 18.05 16.69
N ASP A 521 0.60 18.58 16.89
CA ASP A 521 -0.08 19.54 16.00
C ASP A 521 0.79 20.71 15.55
N LEU A 522 1.67 21.22 16.43
CA LEU A 522 2.64 22.26 16.09
C LEU A 522 3.49 21.92 14.84
N VAL A 523 3.87 20.64 14.71
CA VAL A 523 4.66 20.10 13.60
C VAL A 523 3.76 19.64 12.44
N LEU A 524 2.57 19.10 12.76
CA LEU A 524 1.67 18.50 11.77
C LEU A 524 0.83 19.52 10.99
N LYS A 525 0.61 20.72 11.53
CA LYS A 525 -0.15 21.79 10.85
C LYS A 525 0.50 22.24 9.54
N ASP A 526 -0.33 22.74 8.63
CA ASP A 526 0.05 23.20 7.28
C ASP A 526 0.80 22.11 6.48
N LYS A 527 0.48 20.84 6.76
CA LYS A 527 0.96 19.67 6.02
C LYS A 527 -0.21 18.73 5.79
N ILE A 528 -0.22 18.07 4.64
CA ILE A 528 -0.99 16.84 4.47
C ILE A 528 -0.19 15.75 5.17
N ILE A 529 -0.85 14.96 6.02
CA ILE A 529 -0.31 13.74 6.62
C ILE A 529 -1.21 12.58 6.18
N VAL A 530 -0.61 11.55 5.56
CA VAL A 530 -1.30 10.33 5.10
C VAL A 530 -0.82 9.15 5.92
N TYR A 531 -1.75 8.45 6.56
CA TYR A 531 -1.52 7.22 7.30
C TYR A 531 -1.99 6.06 6.42
N ASP A 532 -1.05 5.48 5.68
CA ASP A 532 -1.31 4.39 4.73
C ASP A 532 -1.07 3.05 5.44
N LEU A 533 -2.09 2.59 6.19
CA LEU A 533 -2.01 1.40 7.03
C LEU A 533 -1.89 0.14 6.17
N GLY A 534 -2.58 0.10 5.02
CA GLY A 534 -2.46 -0.98 4.05
C GLY A 534 -1.02 -1.21 3.56
N HIS A 535 -0.25 -0.14 3.34
CA HIS A 535 1.18 -0.24 2.94
C HIS A 535 2.17 -0.06 4.09
N GLN A 536 1.69 0.07 5.34
CA GLN A 536 2.52 0.26 6.53
C GLN A 536 3.51 1.43 6.41
N ARG A 537 3.02 2.61 6.02
CA ARG A 537 3.84 3.83 5.85
C ARG A 537 3.08 5.09 6.21
N ILE A 538 3.81 6.16 6.56
CA ILE A 538 3.26 7.51 6.71
C ILE A 538 3.87 8.42 5.65
N GLY A 539 3.01 9.21 5.00
CA GLY A 539 3.39 10.23 4.04
C GLY A 539 3.15 11.65 4.55
N TRP A 540 3.97 12.61 4.12
CA TRP A 540 3.68 14.03 4.32
C TRP A 540 4.10 14.92 3.13
N SER A 541 3.41 16.05 2.99
CA SER A 541 3.78 17.15 2.10
C SER A 541 3.35 18.48 2.72
N ASP A 542 4.17 19.53 2.55
CA ASP A 542 3.74 20.89 2.88
C ASP A 542 2.54 21.27 2.02
N TYR A 543 1.49 21.83 2.65
CA TYR A 543 0.25 22.16 1.95
C TYR A 543 -0.50 23.31 2.62
N ASP A 544 -1.24 24.09 1.81
CA ASP A 544 -2.21 25.04 2.35
C ASP A 544 -3.50 24.29 2.71
N CYS A 545 -3.64 23.89 3.97
CA CYS A 545 -4.78 23.13 4.46
C CYS A 545 -6.13 23.89 4.41
N SER A 546 -6.15 25.16 3.98
CA SER A 546 -7.39 25.87 3.66
C SER A 546 -7.86 25.67 2.20
N SER A 547 -6.98 25.13 1.36
CA SER A 547 -7.26 24.77 -0.03
C SER A 547 -7.87 23.38 -0.15
N SER A 548 -8.62 23.14 -1.23
CA SER A 548 -9.23 21.84 -1.50
C SER A 548 -8.19 20.76 -1.81
N VAL A 549 -8.46 19.50 -1.50
CA VAL A 549 -7.57 18.38 -1.76
C VAL A 549 -8.21 17.33 -2.66
N ASN A 550 -7.38 16.60 -3.40
CA ASN A 550 -7.80 15.43 -4.14
C ASN A 550 -7.74 14.21 -3.23
N VAL A 551 -8.82 13.43 -3.16
CA VAL A 551 -8.89 12.22 -2.34
C VAL A 551 -9.10 10.97 -3.19
N SER A 552 -8.61 9.84 -2.71
CA SER A 552 -8.81 8.53 -3.31
C SER A 552 -9.23 7.50 -2.26
N ALA A 553 -10.20 6.67 -2.63
CA ALA A 553 -10.56 5.46 -1.88
C ALA A 553 -9.64 4.26 -2.20
N THR A 554 -8.77 4.39 -3.21
CA THR A 554 -7.81 3.36 -3.64
C THR A 554 -6.38 3.86 -3.53
N SER A 555 -5.45 2.97 -3.17
CA SER A 555 -4.02 3.29 -3.07
C SER A 555 -3.34 3.55 -4.43
N SER A 556 -4.04 3.32 -5.55
CA SER A 556 -3.50 3.42 -6.91
C SER A 556 -4.32 4.37 -7.77
N GLY A 557 -4.26 5.69 -7.48
CA GLY A 557 -4.51 6.77 -8.45
C GLY A 557 -5.82 6.75 -9.26
N GLY A 558 -6.86 6.04 -8.82
CA GLY A 558 -8.19 6.07 -9.44
C GLY A 558 -8.88 7.43 -9.24
N LYS A 559 -9.90 7.71 -10.06
CA LYS A 559 -10.65 8.98 -10.13
C LYS A 559 -10.68 9.75 -8.81
N SER A 560 -10.01 10.90 -8.77
CA SER A 560 -9.90 11.76 -7.60
C SER A 560 -11.15 12.63 -7.44
N GLU A 561 -11.69 12.70 -6.22
CA GLU A 561 -12.72 13.67 -5.86
C GLU A 561 -12.15 14.82 -5.03
N VAL A 562 -12.81 15.98 -5.05
CA VAL A 562 -12.31 17.20 -4.43
C VAL A 562 -13.02 17.44 -3.09
N VAL A 563 -12.26 17.45 -2.00
CA VAL A 563 -12.74 17.78 -0.65
C VAL A 563 -12.31 19.19 -0.28
N ASN A 564 -13.22 19.99 0.30
CA ASN A 564 -12.95 21.37 0.73
C ASN A 564 -12.81 21.45 2.25
N ALA A 565 -11.92 22.32 2.73
CA ALA A 565 -11.83 22.63 4.15
C ALA A 565 -13.14 23.27 4.67
N GLY A 566 -13.80 22.63 5.64
CA GLY A 566 -14.88 23.24 6.44
C GLY A 566 -16.29 23.30 5.85
N GLN A 567 -16.69 22.42 4.93
CA GLN A 567 -18.11 22.37 4.49
C GLN A 567 -19.00 21.55 5.45
N ILE A 568 -19.84 22.28 6.18
CA ILE A 568 -20.97 21.77 6.96
C ILE A 568 -22.04 21.23 6.02
N GLY A 569 -22.47 19.99 6.26
CA GLY A 569 -23.77 19.47 5.83
C GLY A 569 -24.88 20.43 6.28
N SER A 570 -25.33 21.26 5.35
CA SER A 570 -26.55 22.04 5.47
C SER A 570 -27.34 21.79 4.20
N SER A 571 -28.57 21.34 4.38
CA SER A 571 -29.58 21.22 3.35
C SER A 571 -29.71 22.57 2.64
N ILE A 572 -29.05 22.76 1.49
CA ILE A 572 -29.25 23.96 0.69
C ILE A 572 -30.56 23.73 -0.08
N SER A 573 -31.66 24.17 0.54
CA SER A 573 -32.75 24.73 -0.26
C SER A 573 -32.15 25.89 -1.04
N LEU A 574 -31.96 25.74 -2.34
CA LEU A 574 -31.58 26.82 -3.23
C LEU A 574 -32.74 27.82 -3.30
N GLN A 575 -32.78 28.79 -2.38
CA GLN A 575 -33.41 30.08 -2.59
C GLN A 575 -32.57 30.85 -3.62
N ILE A 576 -32.66 30.42 -4.89
CA ILE A 576 -32.17 31.21 -6.01
C ILE A 576 -33.11 32.41 -6.16
N SER A 577 -32.53 33.59 -5.94
CA SER A 577 -33.10 34.89 -6.28
C SER A 577 -33.70 34.88 -7.69
N ARG A 578 -35.00 35.19 -7.75
CA ARG A 578 -35.94 35.07 -8.88
C ARG A 578 -35.65 35.89 -10.16
N TYR A 579 -34.47 36.46 -10.37
CA TYR A 579 -34.29 37.47 -11.44
C TYR A 579 -33.48 37.09 -12.69
N ASP A 580 -32.67 36.02 -12.69
CA ASP A 580 -31.82 35.72 -13.86
C ASP A 580 -32.17 34.45 -14.65
N LEU A 581 -33.11 33.62 -14.17
CA LEU A 581 -33.56 32.39 -14.87
C LEU A 581 -34.75 32.60 -15.83
N ILE A 582 -35.34 33.80 -15.86
CA ILE A 582 -36.54 34.10 -16.66
C ILE A 582 -36.21 34.38 -18.14
N ARG A 583 -34.95 34.65 -18.50
CA ARG A 583 -34.57 34.99 -19.89
C ARG A 583 -34.20 33.81 -20.78
N VAL A 584 -33.86 32.65 -20.21
CA VAL A 584 -33.38 31.50 -21.00
C VAL A 584 -34.50 30.48 -21.28
N LEU A 585 -35.49 30.37 -20.40
CA LEU A 585 -36.57 29.37 -20.51
C LEU A 585 -37.78 29.80 -21.38
N VAL A 586 -37.86 31.09 -21.76
CA VAL A 586 -38.93 31.63 -22.62
C VAL A 586 -38.71 31.30 -24.11
N VAL A 587 -37.52 30.86 -24.51
CA VAL A 587 -37.22 30.52 -25.92
C VAL A 587 -37.43 29.02 -26.23
N ALA A 588 -37.29 28.14 -25.24
CA ALA A 588 -37.41 26.69 -25.47
C ALA A 588 -38.84 26.14 -25.30
N SER A 589 -39.73 26.86 -24.61
CA SER A 589 -41.09 26.38 -24.26
C SER A 589 -42.16 26.62 -25.35
N LEU A 590 -41.76 27.07 -26.54
CA LEU A 590 -42.69 27.37 -27.65
C LEU A 590 -42.89 26.24 -28.66
N LEU A 591 -42.32 25.04 -28.46
CA LEU A 591 -42.38 24.02 -29.51
C LEU A 591 -42.89 22.61 -29.21
N HIS A 592 -43.21 22.19 -27.98
CA HIS A 592 -43.86 20.87 -27.82
C HIS A 592 -44.87 20.79 -26.67
N LEU A 593 -46.05 21.35 -26.92
CA LEU A 593 -47.31 20.92 -26.32
C LEU A 593 -47.92 19.79 -27.19
N VAL A 594 -48.67 18.91 -26.52
CA VAL A 594 -49.61 17.86 -26.98
C VAL A 594 -49.06 16.42 -27.00
N SER A 595 -49.31 15.65 -25.93
CA SER A 595 -50.39 14.63 -25.90
C SER A 595 -50.50 13.91 -24.54
N GLU A 596 -51.72 13.79 -24.03
CA GLU A 596 -52.21 13.17 -22.78
C GLU A 596 -52.05 11.62 -22.74
N SER A 597 -52.01 11.00 -21.55
CA SER A 597 -53.17 10.29 -20.92
C SER A 597 -52.83 9.38 -19.71
N LEU A 598 -53.84 9.36 -18.81
CA LEU A 598 -54.13 8.73 -17.50
C LEU A 598 -53.81 7.23 -17.29
N VAL A 599 -53.71 6.77 -16.02
CA VAL A 599 -54.61 5.82 -15.30
C VAL A 599 -54.21 5.69 -13.80
N ASP A 600 -55.22 5.76 -12.91
CA ASP A 600 -55.22 5.44 -11.46
C ASP A 600 -55.57 3.96 -11.21
N GLU A 601 -55.17 3.36 -10.07
CA GLU A 601 -56.04 2.47 -9.24
C GLU A 601 -55.43 2.11 -7.86
N GLU A 602 -56.32 1.93 -6.86
CA GLU A 602 -56.13 1.82 -5.40
C GLU A 602 -56.00 0.37 -4.84
N GLU A 603 -55.48 0.32 -3.59
CA GLU A 603 -55.57 -0.59 -2.42
C GLU A 603 -56.21 -2.01 -2.48
N GLU A 604 -55.60 -2.97 -1.74
CA GLU A 604 -56.25 -3.61 -0.54
C GLU A 604 -55.28 -4.42 0.37
N GLU A 605 -55.57 -4.38 1.67
CA GLU A 605 -54.91 -4.98 2.85
C GLU A 605 -55.53 -6.34 3.26
N ILE A 606 -54.75 -7.28 3.83
CA ILE A 606 -55.24 -8.29 4.82
C ILE A 606 -54.14 -8.59 5.86
N GLY A 607 -54.44 -8.42 7.16
CA GLY A 607 -53.56 -8.76 8.30
C GLY A 607 -54.04 -9.93 9.17
N PHE A 608 -53.20 -10.40 10.12
CA PHE A 608 -53.43 -10.42 11.60
C PHE A 608 -52.46 -11.32 12.44
N GLN A 609 -51.93 -10.72 13.52
CA GLN A 609 -51.74 -11.17 14.94
C GLN A 609 -50.63 -12.17 15.46
N GLN A 610 -49.56 -11.58 16.03
CA GLN A 610 -49.10 -11.48 17.46
C GLN A 610 -49.05 -12.63 18.53
N MET A 611 -47.86 -12.66 19.18
CA MET A 611 -47.48 -12.74 20.63
C MET A 611 -47.36 -14.07 21.43
N THR A 612 -46.21 -14.24 22.14
CA THR A 612 -46.00 -14.23 23.63
C THR A 612 -44.64 -14.91 24.02
N GLN A 613 -43.64 -14.21 24.61
CA GLN A 613 -43.27 -13.96 26.03
C GLN A 613 -42.58 -15.11 26.85
N ASN A 614 -41.36 -14.80 27.38
CA ASN A 614 -40.37 -15.55 28.22
C ASN A 614 -40.88 -16.04 29.60
N PRO A 615 -40.15 -16.85 30.45
CA PRO A 615 -39.19 -16.31 31.49
C PRO A 615 -38.12 -17.39 32.04
N PRO A 616 -37.37 -17.25 33.20
CA PRO A 616 -35.91 -17.54 33.32
C PRO A 616 -35.41 -18.46 34.52
N ALA A 617 -34.07 -18.58 34.70
CA ALA A 617 -33.23 -18.85 35.93
C ALA A 617 -33.06 -20.31 36.49
N PRO A 618 -32.12 -20.67 37.42
CA PRO A 618 -30.71 -20.29 37.78
C PRO A 618 -29.80 -21.55 38.10
N PRO A 619 -28.84 -21.57 39.07
CA PRO A 619 -27.43 -21.10 39.08
C PRO A 619 -26.34 -22.21 39.29
N ASP A 620 -25.08 -21.82 39.07
CA ASP A 620 -23.80 -22.25 39.69
C ASP A 620 -23.52 -23.74 40.01
N GLU A 621 -22.47 -24.31 39.36
CA GLU A 621 -21.19 -24.63 40.03
C GLU A 621 -20.08 -25.07 39.04
N LEU A 622 -19.06 -24.20 38.94
CA LEU A 622 -17.60 -24.44 38.86
C LEU A 622 -16.98 -25.43 37.83
N PHE A 623 -16.34 -24.82 36.82
CA PHE A 623 -14.95 -25.00 36.33
C PHE A 623 -14.76 -25.31 34.83
N ASP A 624 -13.86 -24.48 34.28
CA ASP A 624 -12.91 -24.66 33.17
C ASP A 624 -13.17 -23.93 31.84
N ILE A 625 -12.08 -23.41 31.30
CA ILE A 625 -11.99 -22.27 30.38
C ILE A 625 -12.34 -22.72 28.94
N SER A 626 -13.55 -22.44 28.44
CA SER A 626 -13.88 -22.69 27.02
C SER A 626 -14.96 -21.76 26.46
N THR A 627 -14.73 -21.27 25.23
CA THR A 627 -15.69 -20.92 24.17
C THR A 627 -17.16 -20.65 24.56
N THR A 628 -17.70 -19.49 24.17
CA THR A 628 -19.11 -19.08 24.42
C THR A 628 -20.16 -19.94 23.71
N VAL A 629 -19.75 -20.79 22.77
CA VAL A 629 -20.58 -21.87 22.24
C VAL A 629 -20.41 -23.08 23.15
N ASP A 630 -21.49 -23.47 23.82
CA ASP A 630 -21.52 -24.65 24.68
C ASP A 630 -20.93 -25.84 23.90
N PRO A 631 -19.86 -26.50 24.40
CA PRO A 631 -19.35 -27.76 23.87
C PRO A 631 -20.47 -28.77 23.58
N SER A 632 -21.51 -28.79 24.40
CA SER A 632 -22.70 -29.62 24.26
C SER A 632 -23.57 -29.22 23.08
N TYR A 633 -23.60 -27.94 22.72
CA TYR A 633 -24.27 -27.44 21.51
C TYR A 633 -23.53 -27.92 20.26
N VAL A 634 -22.20 -27.79 20.21
CA VAL A 634 -21.38 -28.33 19.10
C VAL A 634 -21.56 -29.85 18.98
N ILE A 635 -21.52 -30.58 20.09
CA ILE A 635 -21.80 -32.02 20.12
C ILE A 635 -23.24 -32.31 19.66
N SER A 636 -24.22 -31.49 20.03
CA SER A 636 -25.61 -31.63 19.60
C SER A 636 -25.74 -31.46 18.09
N LEU A 637 -25.06 -30.45 17.51
CA LEU A 637 -24.98 -30.26 16.07
C LEU A 637 -24.36 -31.48 15.38
N ILE A 638 -23.18 -31.94 15.85
CA ILE A 638 -22.51 -33.13 15.31
C ILE A 638 -23.40 -34.38 15.40
N ARG A 639 -24.18 -34.53 16.48
CA ARG A 639 -25.12 -35.66 16.63
C ARG A 639 -26.32 -35.56 15.69
N LYS A 640 -26.81 -34.36 15.40
CA LYS A 640 -27.86 -34.15 14.41
C LYS A 640 -27.36 -34.43 12.99
N LEU A 641 -26.04 -34.39 12.81
CA LEU A 641 -25.35 -34.88 11.62
C LEU A 641 -25.12 -36.42 11.63
N LEU A 642 -25.72 -37.24 12.49
CA LEU A 642 -25.56 -38.70 12.37
C LEU A 642 -26.61 -39.31 11.40
N PRO A 643 -26.22 -40.21 10.48
CA PRO A 643 -27.18 -41.01 9.72
C PRO A 643 -28.09 -41.83 10.66
N PRO A 644 -29.41 -41.94 10.39
CA PRO A 644 -30.37 -42.59 11.29
C PRO A 644 -30.26 -44.12 11.39
N THR A 645 -29.25 -44.77 10.78
CA THR A 645 -29.06 -46.24 10.84
C THR A 645 -28.51 -46.75 12.17
N ILE A 646 -28.14 -45.89 13.12
CA ILE A 646 -27.74 -46.36 14.46
C ILE A 646 -28.97 -46.41 15.37
N THR A 647 -29.78 -47.45 15.24
CA THR A 647 -30.83 -47.75 16.21
C THR A 647 -30.23 -47.95 17.61
N THR A 648 -30.87 -47.30 18.58
CA THR A 648 -30.62 -47.16 20.01
C THR A 648 -30.52 -48.47 20.83
N SER A 649 -29.66 -49.41 20.45
CA SER A 649 -29.33 -50.58 21.28
C SER A 649 -27.85 -50.96 21.36
N GLN A 650 -26.94 -50.15 20.81
CA GLN A 650 -25.50 -50.30 21.05
C GLN A 650 -24.90 -48.95 21.42
N ARG A 651 -25.11 -48.53 22.67
CA ARG A 651 -24.31 -47.49 23.31
C ARG A 651 -23.65 -48.09 24.53
N LEU A 652 -22.36 -47.79 24.64
CA LEU A 652 -21.37 -48.13 25.67
C LEU A 652 -20.40 -49.24 25.24
N ASP A 653 -19.13 -48.88 25.28
CA ASP A 653 -17.90 -49.64 24.98
C ASP A 653 -17.47 -49.76 23.53
N VAL A 654 -16.81 -48.71 23.00
CA VAL A 654 -15.77 -48.88 21.97
C VAL A 654 -14.65 -47.86 22.20
N GLN A 655 -13.54 -48.32 22.80
CA GLN A 655 -12.22 -47.75 22.55
C GLN A 655 -11.91 -47.87 21.06
N GLY A 656 -11.34 -46.81 20.48
CA GLY A 656 -11.09 -46.67 19.04
C GLY A 656 -10.51 -47.93 18.38
N SER A 657 -11.24 -48.45 17.38
CA SER A 657 -10.69 -49.23 16.25
C SER A 657 -11.75 -49.74 15.26
N ASN A 658 -13.03 -49.90 15.64
CA ASN A 658 -13.99 -50.69 14.83
C ASN A 658 -15.31 -49.98 14.46
N VAL A 659 -15.28 -48.68 14.14
CA VAL A 659 -16.50 -47.99 13.64
C VAL A 659 -16.64 -48.15 12.13
N VAL A 660 -15.54 -48.07 11.38
CA VAL A 660 -15.53 -48.10 9.90
C VAL A 660 -15.96 -49.47 9.34
N ASP A 661 -15.56 -50.58 9.97
CA ASP A 661 -15.91 -51.93 9.49
C ASP A 661 -17.41 -52.26 9.64
N LYS A 662 -18.14 -51.54 10.51
CA LYS A 662 -19.58 -51.74 10.73
C LYS A 662 -20.46 -51.02 9.71
N PHE A 663 -19.94 -50.00 9.04
CA PHE A 663 -20.67 -49.27 8.01
C PHE A 663 -20.72 -50.01 6.66
N MET A 664 -19.83 -50.99 6.45
CA MET A 664 -19.68 -51.70 5.17
C MET A 664 -20.74 -52.80 4.92
N ASP A 665 -21.48 -53.26 5.94
CA ASP A 665 -22.35 -54.46 5.83
C ASP A 665 -23.84 -54.19 5.53
N ASP A 666 -24.34 -52.95 5.65
CA ASP A 666 -25.80 -52.67 5.66
C ASP A 666 -26.36 -51.96 4.41
N ASN A 667 -25.66 -52.02 3.27
CA ASN A 667 -25.95 -51.18 2.10
C ASN A 667 -27.07 -51.68 1.16
N SER A 668 -28.11 -52.36 1.68
CA SER A 668 -29.20 -52.92 0.86
C SER A 668 -30.61 -52.55 1.35
N ASN A 669 -30.96 -51.26 1.36
CA ASN A 669 -32.31 -50.73 1.09
C ASN A 669 -32.43 -49.30 1.63
N TYR A 670 -32.17 -48.28 0.79
CA TYR A 670 -32.54 -46.91 1.11
C TYR A 670 -32.99 -46.16 -0.15
N GLN A 671 -34.28 -46.29 -0.47
CA GLN A 671 -35.03 -45.38 -1.33
C GLN A 671 -36.36 -45.12 -0.64
N GLU A 672 -36.50 -43.93 -0.01
CA GLU A 672 -37.75 -43.23 0.40
C GLU A 672 -37.51 -42.44 1.71
N ASN A 673 -37.04 -41.19 1.59
CA ASN A 673 -37.19 -40.04 2.53
C ASN A 673 -36.02 -39.04 2.38
N HIS A 674 -35.70 -38.62 1.16
CA HIS A 674 -34.53 -37.76 0.90
C HIS A 674 -34.79 -36.25 1.07
N VAL A 675 -36.03 -35.76 0.96
CA VAL A 675 -36.29 -34.31 0.83
C VAL A 675 -36.16 -33.56 2.16
N GLY A 676 -36.89 -33.94 3.23
CA GLY A 676 -36.80 -33.24 4.53
C GLY A 676 -35.53 -33.51 5.36
N ARG A 677 -34.69 -34.46 4.93
CA ARG A 677 -33.44 -34.82 5.61
C ARG A 677 -32.28 -33.91 5.23
N ASN A 678 -32.24 -33.48 3.97
CA ASN A 678 -31.19 -32.61 3.47
C ASN A 678 -31.32 -31.20 4.04
N ASP A 679 -32.55 -30.70 4.21
CA ASP A 679 -32.82 -29.37 4.80
C ASP A 679 -32.33 -29.29 6.25
N SER A 680 -32.54 -30.35 7.04
CA SER A 680 -32.03 -30.41 8.41
C SER A 680 -30.51 -30.55 8.46
N TRP A 681 -29.91 -31.30 7.53
CA TRP A 681 -28.46 -31.40 7.43
C TRP A 681 -27.83 -30.05 7.08
N GLU A 682 -28.42 -29.35 6.12
CA GLU A 682 -27.96 -28.04 5.66
C GLU A 682 -27.96 -27.01 6.79
N GLU A 683 -29.06 -26.89 7.55
CA GLU A 683 -29.16 -25.95 8.65
C GLU A 683 -28.06 -26.15 9.71
N HIS A 684 -27.86 -27.39 10.17
CA HIS A 684 -26.88 -27.68 11.22
C HIS A 684 -25.44 -27.73 10.68
N GLY A 685 -25.26 -28.16 9.43
CA GLY A 685 -23.98 -28.23 8.75
C GLY A 685 -23.40 -26.85 8.46
N CYS A 686 -24.21 -25.89 7.99
CA CYS A 686 -23.76 -24.50 7.78
C CYS A 686 -23.25 -23.86 9.09
N ILE A 687 -23.94 -24.10 10.22
CA ILE A 687 -23.49 -23.60 11.52
C ILE A 687 -22.12 -24.21 11.89
N LEU A 688 -21.94 -25.51 11.68
CA LEU A 688 -20.65 -26.16 11.92
C LEU A 688 -19.56 -25.68 10.97
N TRP A 689 -19.91 -25.32 9.73
CA TRP A 689 -18.99 -24.73 8.75
C TRP A 689 -18.46 -23.38 9.25
N ASP A 690 -19.35 -22.51 9.73
CA ASP A 690 -18.97 -21.22 10.32
C ASP A 690 -18.09 -21.40 11.57
N LEU A 691 -18.48 -22.32 12.46
CA LEU A 691 -17.73 -22.59 13.69
C LEU A 691 -16.32 -23.13 13.41
N ALA A 692 -16.15 -23.95 12.37
CA ALA A 692 -14.86 -24.53 12.01
C ALA A 692 -13.79 -23.48 11.61
N THR A 693 -14.19 -22.22 11.32
CA THR A 693 -13.23 -21.11 11.11
C THR A 693 -12.36 -20.84 12.34
N SER A 694 -12.89 -21.11 13.53
CA SER A 694 -12.21 -20.92 14.81
C SER A 694 -11.35 -22.13 15.18
N ARG A 695 -10.07 -21.90 15.51
CA ARG A 695 -9.11 -22.96 15.90
C ARG A 695 -9.64 -23.85 17.01
N THR A 696 -10.17 -23.26 18.07
CA THR A 696 -10.65 -23.99 19.26
C THR A 696 -11.86 -24.86 18.95
N HIS A 697 -12.79 -24.37 18.12
CA HIS A 697 -13.96 -25.15 17.72
C HIS A 697 -13.59 -26.25 16.73
N ALA A 698 -12.69 -25.98 15.77
CA ALA A 698 -12.17 -27.00 14.87
C ALA A 698 -11.48 -28.15 15.65
N GLU A 699 -10.59 -27.84 16.59
CA GLU A 699 -9.96 -28.82 17.47
C GLU A 699 -11.00 -29.60 18.29
N PHE A 700 -11.99 -28.91 18.87
CA PHE A 700 -13.04 -29.54 19.65
C PHE A 700 -13.95 -30.45 18.79
N MET A 701 -14.32 -30.03 17.58
CA MET A 701 -15.13 -30.82 16.65
C MET A 701 -14.38 -32.08 16.23
N VAL A 702 -13.08 -31.98 15.95
CA VAL A 702 -12.21 -33.13 15.66
C VAL A 702 -12.14 -34.09 16.85
N GLN A 703 -12.00 -33.58 18.08
CA GLN A 703 -12.04 -34.40 19.30
C GLN A 703 -13.40 -35.09 19.52
N ASN A 704 -14.47 -34.59 18.88
CA ASN A 704 -15.84 -35.08 19.03
C ASN A 704 -16.38 -35.74 17.75
N LEU A 705 -15.51 -36.42 17.00
CA LEU A 705 -15.85 -37.31 15.89
C LEU A 705 -16.48 -36.63 14.67
N VAL A 706 -16.28 -35.33 14.47
CA VAL A 706 -16.82 -34.64 13.28
C VAL A 706 -16.27 -35.23 11.99
N LEU A 707 -15.01 -35.68 11.99
CA LEU A 707 -14.34 -36.21 10.81
C LEU A 707 -14.95 -37.55 10.37
N GLU A 708 -15.28 -38.41 11.32
CA GLU A 708 -15.95 -39.70 11.10
C GLU A 708 -17.40 -39.50 10.65
N VAL A 709 -18.07 -38.48 11.19
CA VAL A 709 -19.42 -38.10 10.76
C VAL A 709 -19.40 -37.62 9.31
N ILE A 710 -18.46 -36.74 8.96
CA ILE A 710 -18.30 -36.25 7.59
C ILE A 710 -17.92 -37.40 6.65
N LEU A 711 -17.03 -38.30 7.05
CA LEU A 711 -16.69 -39.51 6.29
C LEU A 711 -17.95 -40.33 5.96
N ALA A 712 -18.73 -40.68 6.98
CA ALA A 712 -19.96 -41.46 6.79
C ALA A 712 -20.97 -40.74 5.90
N THR A 713 -21.04 -39.40 5.98
CA THR A 713 -21.93 -38.59 5.14
C THR A 713 -21.49 -38.57 3.70
N LEU A 714 -20.21 -38.31 3.41
CA LEU A 714 -19.69 -38.30 2.03
C LEU A 714 -19.81 -39.68 1.37
N MET A 715 -19.76 -40.77 2.14
CA MET A 715 -19.96 -42.13 1.62
C MET A 715 -21.41 -42.45 1.19
N VAL A 716 -22.41 -41.76 1.77
CA VAL A 716 -23.83 -42.14 1.64
C VAL A 716 -24.67 -41.05 0.97
N SER A 717 -24.29 -39.78 1.12
CA SER A 717 -25.05 -38.64 0.59
C SER A 717 -24.93 -38.56 -0.93
N GLN A 718 -26.08 -38.39 -1.59
CA GLN A 718 -26.17 -38.05 -3.01
C GLN A 718 -26.51 -36.57 -3.21
N SER A 719 -26.52 -35.78 -2.13
CA SER A 719 -26.86 -34.35 -2.18
C SER A 719 -25.61 -33.52 -2.42
N PRO A 720 -25.54 -32.75 -3.52
CA PRO A 720 -24.43 -31.85 -3.80
C PRO A 720 -24.22 -30.82 -2.67
N ARG A 721 -25.31 -30.22 -2.19
CA ARG A 721 -25.27 -29.22 -1.11
C ARG A 721 -24.69 -29.77 0.19
N VAL A 722 -25.02 -31.02 0.54
CA VAL A 722 -24.47 -31.70 1.72
C VAL A 722 -22.98 -31.97 1.55
N SER A 723 -22.55 -32.30 0.33
CA SER A 723 -21.15 -32.56 0.00
C SER A 723 -20.34 -31.27 0.07
N GLU A 724 -20.83 -30.19 -0.54
CA GLU A 724 -20.28 -28.84 -0.45
C GLU A 724 -20.07 -28.42 1.02
N ILE A 725 -21.10 -28.50 1.85
CA ILE A 725 -21.02 -28.12 3.27
C ILE A 725 -20.00 -28.99 4.02
N SER A 726 -19.97 -30.29 3.74
CA SER A 726 -19.05 -31.23 4.38
C SER A 726 -17.59 -30.92 4.02
N LEU A 727 -17.32 -30.65 2.74
CA LEU A 727 -16.01 -30.24 2.24
C LEU A 727 -15.62 -28.86 2.78
N GLY A 728 -16.57 -27.94 2.90
CA GLY A 728 -16.37 -26.63 3.49
C GLY A 728 -15.95 -26.67 4.95
N ILE A 729 -16.61 -27.50 5.77
CA ILE A 729 -16.21 -27.76 7.17
C ILE A 729 -14.78 -28.30 7.21
N LEU A 730 -14.46 -29.31 6.41
CA LEU A 730 -13.12 -29.89 6.34
C LEU A 730 -12.07 -28.86 5.90
N GLY A 731 -12.38 -28.03 4.90
CA GLY A 731 -11.50 -26.97 4.42
C GLY A 731 -11.22 -25.91 5.49
N ASN A 732 -12.19 -25.58 6.35
CA ASN A 732 -11.97 -24.68 7.48
C ASN A 732 -11.14 -25.34 8.60
N ILE A 733 -11.39 -26.63 8.88
CA ILE A 733 -10.56 -27.42 9.81
C ILE A 733 -9.11 -27.49 9.32
N ALA A 734 -8.91 -27.65 8.00
CA ALA A 734 -7.59 -27.75 7.38
C ALA A 734 -6.76 -26.46 7.46
N CYS A 735 -7.39 -25.30 7.70
CA CYS A 735 -6.68 -24.05 7.95
C CYS A 735 -5.85 -24.08 9.26
N HIS A 736 -6.16 -24.98 10.19
CA HIS A 736 -5.48 -25.11 11.48
C HIS A 736 -4.51 -26.29 11.49
N GLU A 737 -3.22 -26.03 11.74
CA GLU A 737 -2.15 -27.03 11.56
C GLU A 737 -2.40 -28.34 12.33
N VAL A 738 -2.81 -28.26 13.61
CA VAL A 738 -3.04 -29.45 14.46
C VAL A 738 -4.22 -30.27 13.96
N SER A 739 -5.34 -29.62 13.65
CA SER A 739 -6.57 -30.27 13.19
C SER A 739 -6.44 -30.83 11.78
N ARG A 740 -5.70 -30.15 10.88
CA ARG A 740 -5.38 -30.64 9.54
C ARG A 740 -4.67 -31.99 9.57
N LYS A 741 -3.71 -32.20 10.48
CA LYS A 741 -3.02 -33.50 10.63
C LYS A 741 -4.00 -34.63 10.96
N GLN A 742 -5.06 -34.34 11.72
CA GLN A 742 -6.06 -35.35 12.09
C GLN A 742 -6.89 -35.81 10.88
N ILE A 743 -7.12 -34.94 9.88
CA ILE A 743 -7.82 -35.33 8.64
C ILE A 743 -7.07 -36.47 7.94
N ALA A 744 -5.74 -36.39 7.85
CA ALA A 744 -4.90 -37.42 7.23
C ALA A 744 -4.81 -38.72 8.06
N ILE A 745 -5.12 -38.68 9.36
CA ILE A 745 -5.05 -39.84 10.27
C ILE A 745 -6.34 -40.68 10.20
N VAL A 746 -7.49 -40.07 9.92
CA VAL A 746 -8.77 -40.80 9.86
C VAL A 746 -8.78 -41.72 8.64
N LYS A 747 -8.74 -43.03 8.90
CA LYS A 747 -8.70 -44.08 7.88
C LYS A 747 -9.89 -43.99 6.93
N GLY A 748 -9.63 -43.92 5.63
CA GLY A 748 -10.65 -43.85 4.58
C GLY A 748 -11.08 -42.43 4.22
N LEU A 749 -10.77 -41.42 5.05
CA LEU A 749 -11.22 -40.05 4.81
C LEU A 749 -10.48 -39.39 3.65
N VAL A 750 -9.17 -39.60 3.54
CA VAL A 750 -8.38 -39.08 2.41
C VAL A 750 -8.89 -39.64 1.08
N GLU A 751 -9.15 -40.94 1.00
CA GLU A 751 -9.66 -41.58 -0.21
C GLU A 751 -11.05 -41.05 -0.59
N ILE A 752 -11.96 -40.91 0.38
CA ILE A 752 -13.31 -40.40 0.13
C ILE A 752 -13.33 -38.92 -0.27
N ILE A 753 -12.43 -38.11 0.29
CA ILE A 753 -12.24 -36.71 -0.12
C ILE A 753 -11.77 -36.68 -1.58
N VAL A 754 -10.71 -37.41 -1.92
CA VAL A 754 -10.20 -37.45 -3.30
C VAL A 754 -11.24 -37.97 -4.30
N ASP A 755 -12.10 -38.90 -3.90
CA ASP A 755 -13.23 -39.37 -4.72
C ASP A 755 -14.25 -38.25 -5.03
N GLN A 756 -14.34 -37.18 -4.23
CA GLN A 756 -15.21 -36.03 -4.50
C GLN A 756 -14.82 -35.25 -5.75
N LEU A 757 -13.59 -35.41 -6.27
CA LEU A 757 -13.18 -34.85 -7.57
C LEU A 757 -14.04 -35.36 -8.74
N PHE A 758 -14.75 -36.49 -8.56
CA PHE A 758 -15.63 -37.08 -9.58
C PHE A 758 -17.09 -36.62 -9.46
N VAL A 759 -17.42 -35.74 -8.51
CA VAL A 759 -18.71 -35.05 -8.45
C VAL A 759 -18.75 -33.95 -9.52
N ASP A 760 -19.92 -33.67 -10.09
CA ASP A 760 -20.10 -32.67 -11.17
C ASP A 760 -20.63 -31.32 -10.66
N ASP A 761 -20.79 -31.15 -9.35
CA ASP A 761 -21.28 -29.93 -8.71
C ASP A 761 -20.17 -28.91 -8.51
N THR A 762 -20.35 -27.70 -9.06
CA THR A 762 -19.31 -26.67 -9.08
C THR A 762 -18.94 -26.15 -7.69
N PRO A 763 -19.89 -25.78 -6.80
CA PRO A 763 -19.57 -25.39 -5.43
C PRO A 763 -18.81 -26.46 -4.64
N SER A 764 -19.23 -27.73 -4.75
CA SER A 764 -18.53 -28.85 -4.10
C SER A 764 -17.09 -28.99 -4.60
N LEU A 765 -16.88 -28.90 -5.92
CA LEU A 765 -15.53 -28.94 -6.50
C LEU A 765 -14.67 -27.75 -6.06
N CYS A 766 -15.24 -26.55 -5.93
CA CYS A 766 -14.50 -25.38 -5.42
C CYS A 766 -13.94 -25.66 -4.01
N GLU A 767 -14.76 -26.19 -3.11
CA GLU A 767 -14.32 -26.55 -1.75
C GLU A 767 -13.35 -27.74 -1.74
N GLU A 768 -13.54 -28.72 -2.63
CA GLU A 768 -12.61 -29.85 -2.80
C GLU A 768 -11.21 -29.37 -3.19
N PHE A 769 -11.10 -28.55 -4.24
CA PHE A 769 -9.80 -28.02 -4.68
C PHE A 769 -9.15 -27.12 -3.61
N ARG A 770 -9.95 -26.34 -2.88
CA ARG A 770 -9.47 -25.53 -1.75
C ARG A 770 -8.89 -26.41 -0.64
N LEU A 771 -9.60 -27.46 -0.25
CA LEU A 771 -9.19 -28.41 0.79
C LEU A 771 -7.92 -29.16 0.38
N LEU A 772 -7.87 -29.73 -0.84
CA LEU A 772 -6.69 -30.45 -1.34
C LEU A 772 -5.44 -29.56 -1.37
N THR A 773 -5.59 -28.30 -1.76
CA THR A 773 -4.49 -27.32 -1.77
C THR A 773 -3.93 -27.10 -0.36
N LEU A 774 -4.81 -26.83 0.62
CA LEU A 774 -4.42 -26.62 2.02
C LEU A 774 -3.75 -27.86 2.64
N CYS A 775 -4.21 -29.04 2.26
CA CYS A 775 -3.67 -30.32 2.73
C CYS A 775 -2.30 -30.64 2.14
N LEU A 776 -2.09 -30.40 0.84
CA LEU A 776 -0.78 -30.58 0.19
C LEU A 776 0.29 -29.63 0.73
N GLN A 777 -0.09 -28.40 1.08
CA GLN A 777 0.83 -27.42 1.69
C GLN A 777 1.12 -27.70 3.19
N GLY A 778 0.51 -28.73 3.78
CA GLY A 778 0.71 -29.11 5.17
C GLY A 778 1.88 -30.08 5.39
N SER A 779 2.22 -30.35 6.66
CA SER A 779 3.28 -31.31 7.01
C SER A 779 2.98 -32.74 6.54
N GLU A 780 1.71 -33.07 6.32
CA GLU A 780 1.27 -34.39 5.83
C GLU A 780 1.08 -34.41 4.31
N GLY A 781 1.62 -33.42 3.58
CA GLY A 781 1.39 -33.26 2.14
C GLY A 781 1.74 -34.51 1.32
N ILE A 782 2.76 -35.28 1.72
CA ILE A 782 3.16 -36.51 1.04
C ILE A 782 2.05 -37.58 1.04
N THR A 783 1.25 -37.67 2.10
CA THR A 783 0.12 -38.60 2.20
C THR A 783 -0.94 -38.24 1.15
N TRP A 784 -1.24 -36.96 1.01
CA TRP A 784 -2.18 -36.44 0.01
C TRP A 784 -1.63 -36.62 -1.41
N ALA A 785 -0.33 -36.41 -1.60
CA ALA A 785 0.32 -36.65 -2.88
C ALA A 785 0.21 -38.12 -3.32
N HIS A 786 0.39 -39.08 -2.40
CA HIS A 786 0.15 -40.49 -2.70
C HIS A 786 -1.30 -40.82 -3.03
N ALA A 787 -2.27 -40.15 -2.42
CA ALA A 787 -3.68 -40.33 -2.74
C ALA A 787 -4.01 -39.79 -4.15
N LEU A 788 -3.39 -38.68 -4.55
CA LEU A 788 -3.61 -38.03 -5.85
C LEU A 788 -2.84 -38.67 -7.01
N GLN A 789 -1.82 -39.51 -6.75
CA GLN A 789 -0.86 -39.99 -7.77
C GLN A 789 -1.46 -40.83 -8.92
N SER A 790 -2.71 -41.28 -8.79
CA SER A 790 -3.37 -42.10 -9.83
C SER A 790 -3.57 -41.31 -11.12
N GLU A 791 -3.19 -41.88 -12.27
CA GLU A 791 -3.38 -41.26 -13.58
C GLU A 791 -4.85 -40.88 -13.84
N ASN A 792 -5.82 -41.65 -13.31
CA ASN A 792 -7.24 -41.34 -13.42
C ASN A 792 -7.63 -40.05 -12.66
N ILE A 793 -7.10 -39.87 -11.44
CA ILE A 793 -7.37 -38.69 -10.61
C ILE A 793 -6.72 -37.45 -11.23
N LEU A 794 -5.45 -37.54 -11.63
CA LEU A 794 -4.74 -36.44 -12.28
C LEU A 794 -5.40 -36.07 -13.63
N SER A 795 -5.87 -37.06 -14.39
CA SER A 795 -6.65 -36.81 -15.62
C SER A 795 -7.95 -36.09 -15.33
N ARG A 796 -8.67 -36.44 -14.24
CA ARG A 796 -9.89 -35.74 -13.83
C ARG A 796 -9.61 -34.29 -13.42
N ILE A 797 -8.55 -34.04 -12.66
CA ILE A 797 -8.12 -32.69 -12.27
C ILE A 797 -7.85 -31.84 -13.52
N LEU A 798 -7.02 -32.35 -14.44
CA LEU A 798 -6.69 -31.65 -15.68
C LEU A 798 -7.92 -31.44 -16.58
N TRP A 799 -8.83 -32.41 -16.64
CA TRP A 799 -10.08 -32.28 -17.37
C TRP A 799 -10.96 -31.16 -16.80
N ILE A 800 -11.05 -31.02 -15.47
CA ILE A 800 -11.79 -29.91 -14.84
C ILE A 800 -11.14 -28.58 -15.20
N VAL A 801 -9.82 -28.45 -15.04
CA VAL A 801 -9.06 -27.23 -15.37
C VAL A 801 -9.26 -26.82 -16.83
N GLU A 802 -9.28 -27.78 -17.75
CA GLU A 802 -9.42 -27.52 -19.18
C GLU A 802 -10.86 -27.15 -19.61
N ASN A 803 -11.88 -27.68 -18.93
CA ASN A 803 -13.27 -27.60 -19.42
C ASN A 803 -14.20 -26.71 -18.59
N THR A 804 -13.80 -26.27 -17.39
CA THR A 804 -14.63 -25.36 -16.58
C THR A 804 -14.72 -23.95 -17.19
N LEU A 805 -15.91 -23.35 -17.13
CA LEU A 805 -16.14 -21.94 -17.47
C LEU A 805 -16.37 -21.06 -16.23
N ASN A 806 -16.47 -21.67 -15.05
CA ASN A 806 -16.67 -20.98 -13.79
C ASN A 806 -15.32 -20.44 -13.27
N PRO A 807 -15.16 -19.11 -13.11
CA PRO A 807 -13.88 -18.51 -12.76
C PRO A 807 -13.37 -18.93 -11.38
N GLN A 808 -14.25 -19.12 -10.40
CA GLN A 808 -13.85 -19.57 -9.06
C GLN A 808 -13.29 -20.99 -9.09
N LEU A 809 -13.95 -21.90 -9.82
CA LEU A 809 -13.47 -23.27 -9.98
C LEU A 809 -12.15 -23.30 -10.76
N THR A 810 -11.99 -22.48 -11.81
CA THR A 810 -10.72 -22.34 -12.52
C THR A 810 -9.62 -21.89 -11.57
N GLU A 811 -9.87 -20.85 -10.77
CA GLU A 811 -8.90 -20.30 -9.82
C GLU A 811 -8.44 -21.36 -8.81
N LYS A 812 -9.38 -22.07 -8.17
CA LYS A 812 -9.04 -23.10 -7.17
C LYS A 812 -8.34 -24.31 -7.77
N SER A 813 -8.79 -24.77 -8.94
CA SER A 813 -8.18 -25.94 -9.61
C SER A 813 -6.78 -25.65 -10.14
N VAL A 814 -6.53 -24.45 -10.68
CA VAL A 814 -5.18 -24.01 -11.06
C VAL A 814 -4.31 -23.75 -9.82
N GLY A 815 -4.90 -23.23 -8.73
CA GLY A 815 -4.22 -23.07 -7.44
C GLY A 815 -3.66 -24.38 -6.89
N LEU A 816 -4.38 -25.49 -7.06
CA LEU A 816 -3.87 -26.83 -6.71
C LEU A 816 -2.64 -27.21 -7.55
N LEU A 817 -2.66 -26.96 -8.86
CA LEU A 817 -1.53 -27.26 -9.76
C LEU A 817 -0.30 -26.41 -9.43
N LEU A 818 -0.51 -25.13 -9.08
CA LEU A 818 0.55 -24.25 -8.61
C LEU A 818 1.16 -24.80 -7.30
N ALA A 819 0.32 -25.18 -6.33
CA ALA A 819 0.79 -25.74 -5.06
C ALA A 819 1.61 -27.03 -5.24
N ILE A 820 1.24 -27.89 -6.20
CA ILE A 820 2.04 -29.07 -6.57
C ILE A 820 3.41 -28.64 -7.14
N SER A 821 3.42 -27.62 -8.00
CA SER A 821 4.64 -27.14 -8.66
C SER A 821 5.62 -26.49 -7.68
N GLU A 822 5.10 -25.81 -6.65
CA GLU A 822 5.87 -25.13 -5.60
C GLU A 822 6.16 -26.03 -4.38
N SER A 823 5.68 -27.27 -4.37
CA SER A 823 5.87 -28.21 -3.25
C SER A 823 7.32 -28.68 -3.07
N GLU A 824 7.62 -29.26 -1.90
CA GLU A 824 8.92 -29.88 -1.63
C GLU A 824 9.28 -30.94 -2.68
N ASP A 825 10.58 -31.12 -2.93
CA ASP A 825 11.11 -31.96 -4.02
C ASP A 825 10.47 -33.36 -4.07
N GLU A 826 10.26 -34.01 -2.92
CA GLU A 826 9.68 -35.36 -2.83
C GLU A 826 8.22 -35.44 -3.35
N MET A 827 7.37 -34.46 -3.00
CA MET A 827 5.99 -34.41 -3.48
C MET A 827 5.91 -34.03 -4.95
N ARG A 828 6.73 -33.05 -5.34
CA ARG A 828 6.80 -32.59 -6.72
C ARG A 828 7.25 -33.70 -7.66
N ASP A 829 8.28 -34.46 -7.28
CA ASP A 829 8.79 -35.60 -8.06
C ASP A 829 7.78 -36.76 -8.17
N LEU A 830 6.83 -36.85 -7.24
CA LEU A 830 5.77 -37.86 -7.26
C LEU A 830 4.66 -37.52 -8.27
N LEU A 831 4.15 -36.29 -8.24
CA LEU A 831 2.95 -35.88 -8.99
C LEU A 831 3.27 -35.23 -10.34
N LEU A 832 4.25 -34.32 -10.37
CA LEU A 832 4.48 -33.45 -11.52
C LEU A 832 4.85 -34.22 -12.80
N PRO A 833 5.70 -35.28 -12.78
CA PRO A 833 6.00 -36.04 -14.00
C PRO A 833 4.76 -36.65 -14.66
N HIS A 834 3.77 -37.07 -13.86
CA HIS A 834 2.51 -37.62 -14.37
C HIS A 834 1.64 -36.52 -14.99
N LEU A 835 1.53 -35.36 -14.34
CA LEU A 835 0.80 -34.20 -14.87
C LEU A 835 1.42 -33.70 -16.19
N VAL A 836 2.74 -33.66 -16.30
CA VAL A 836 3.45 -33.28 -17.53
C VAL A 836 3.17 -34.28 -18.65
N LYS A 837 3.23 -35.59 -18.36
CA LYS A 837 2.86 -36.65 -19.31
C LYS A 837 1.43 -36.50 -19.83
N LEU A 838 0.51 -36.00 -18.99
CA LEU A 838 -0.89 -35.74 -19.35
C LEU A 838 -1.12 -34.40 -20.07
N GLY A 839 -0.07 -33.60 -20.29
CA GLY A 839 -0.15 -32.36 -21.08
C GLY A 839 -0.42 -31.08 -20.27
N LEU A 840 -0.12 -31.06 -18.96
CA LEU A 840 -0.28 -29.89 -18.10
C LEU A 840 0.27 -28.57 -18.72
N PRO A 841 1.50 -28.52 -19.29
CA PRO A 841 2.01 -27.29 -19.90
C PRO A 841 1.11 -26.75 -21.02
N LEU A 842 0.63 -27.63 -21.91
CA LEU A 842 -0.24 -27.26 -23.02
C LEU A 842 -1.61 -26.76 -22.53
N ILE A 843 -2.17 -27.42 -21.50
CA ILE A 843 -3.45 -27.03 -20.90
C ILE A 843 -3.37 -25.62 -20.33
N LEU A 844 -2.34 -25.30 -19.54
CA LEU A 844 -2.16 -23.95 -18.97
C LEU A 844 -1.97 -22.87 -20.05
N VAL A 845 -1.22 -23.16 -21.12
CA VAL A 845 -1.07 -22.23 -22.25
C VAL A 845 -2.40 -22.02 -23.00
N ASN A 846 -3.22 -23.06 -23.14
CA ASN A 846 -4.54 -22.95 -23.74
C ASN A 846 -5.51 -22.16 -22.86
N LEU A 847 -5.46 -22.39 -21.55
CA LEU A 847 -6.26 -21.65 -20.57
C LEU A 847 -5.87 -20.16 -20.53
N LEU A 848 -4.57 -19.85 -20.55
CA LEU A 848 -4.08 -18.48 -20.69
C LEU A 848 -4.62 -17.84 -21.97
N ALA A 849 -4.63 -18.56 -23.10
CA ALA A 849 -5.16 -18.04 -24.35
C ALA A 849 -6.67 -17.72 -24.24
N PHE A 850 -7.42 -18.57 -23.54
CA PHE A 850 -8.84 -18.33 -23.29
C PHE A 850 -9.06 -17.10 -22.41
N GLU A 851 -8.36 -16.97 -21.28
CA GLU A 851 -8.52 -15.82 -20.38
C GLU A 851 -8.06 -14.51 -21.05
N MET A 852 -6.96 -14.54 -21.82
CA MET A 852 -6.54 -13.40 -22.64
C MET A 852 -7.60 -12.98 -23.65
N SER A 853 -8.34 -13.93 -24.26
CA SER A 853 -9.44 -13.59 -25.18
C SER A 853 -10.61 -12.87 -24.52
N LYS A 854 -10.73 -12.93 -23.19
CA LYS A 854 -11.74 -12.20 -22.41
C LYS A 854 -11.32 -10.78 -22.06
N LEU A 855 -10.05 -10.43 -22.26
CA LEU A 855 -9.54 -9.07 -22.03
C LEU A 855 -9.72 -8.14 -23.25
N GLU A 856 -9.92 -8.70 -24.45
CA GLU A 856 -9.97 -7.95 -25.72
C GLU A 856 -11.39 -7.43 -26.10
N GLY A 857 -12.38 -7.56 -25.20
CA GLY A 857 -13.77 -7.11 -25.44
C GLY A 857 -14.14 -5.77 -24.78
N ASP A 858 -15.23 -5.14 -25.22
CA ASP A 858 -15.75 -3.87 -24.67
C ASP A 858 -16.30 -4.00 -23.23
N GLU A 859 -16.58 -5.23 -22.76
CA GLU A 859 -17.01 -5.52 -21.39
C GLU A 859 -15.89 -6.21 -20.62
N ARG A 860 -15.13 -5.42 -19.86
CA ARG A 860 -14.14 -5.95 -18.90
C ARG A 860 -14.85 -6.64 -17.74
N LEU A 861 -14.40 -7.84 -17.36
CA LEU A 861 -14.97 -8.65 -16.28
C LEU A 861 -13.95 -8.80 -15.13
N PRO A 862 -14.03 -7.98 -14.07
CA PRO A 862 -13.06 -8.00 -12.97
C PRO A 862 -12.91 -9.36 -12.28
N GLU A 863 -13.99 -10.14 -12.22
CA GLU A 863 -14.01 -11.48 -11.62
C GLU A 863 -13.03 -12.48 -12.28
N ARG A 864 -12.52 -12.18 -13.49
CA ARG A 864 -11.58 -13.04 -14.21
C ARG A 864 -10.11 -12.67 -14.05
N TYR A 865 -9.79 -11.52 -13.48
CA TYR A 865 -8.40 -11.11 -13.26
C TYR A 865 -7.63 -12.02 -12.29
N PRO A 866 -8.23 -12.52 -11.18
CA PRO A 866 -7.56 -13.51 -10.33
C PRO A 866 -7.22 -14.80 -11.08
N VAL A 867 -8.07 -15.22 -12.02
CA VAL A 867 -7.86 -16.41 -12.86
C VAL A 867 -6.66 -16.19 -13.79
N LEU A 868 -6.58 -15.03 -14.43
CA LEU A 868 -5.44 -14.67 -15.28
C LEU A 868 -4.11 -14.72 -14.49
N ASP A 869 -4.11 -14.16 -13.28
CA ASP A 869 -2.93 -14.11 -12.42
C ASP A 869 -2.46 -15.50 -11.98
N ILE A 870 -3.36 -16.32 -11.45
CA ILE A 870 -3.00 -17.67 -10.96
C ILE A 870 -2.51 -18.57 -12.10
N VAL A 871 -3.06 -18.44 -13.31
CA VAL A 871 -2.58 -19.17 -14.50
C VAL A 871 -1.17 -18.74 -14.88
N LEU A 872 -0.87 -17.44 -14.87
CA LEU A 872 0.48 -16.94 -15.15
C LEU A 872 1.48 -17.41 -14.10
N ARG A 873 1.13 -17.38 -12.81
CA ARG A 873 1.98 -17.90 -11.73
C ARG A 873 2.24 -19.40 -11.85
N ALA A 874 1.22 -20.19 -12.21
CA ALA A 874 1.38 -21.62 -12.46
C ALA A 874 2.36 -21.88 -13.61
N ILE A 875 2.26 -21.11 -14.71
CA ILE A 875 3.22 -21.20 -15.82
C ILE A 875 4.62 -20.78 -15.35
N GLU A 876 4.75 -19.70 -14.58
CA GLU A 876 6.03 -19.22 -14.03
C GLU A 876 6.72 -20.31 -13.20
N ALA A 877 6.02 -20.92 -12.24
CA ALA A 877 6.54 -22.00 -11.42
C ALA A 877 7.04 -23.18 -12.28
N LEU A 878 6.32 -23.53 -13.34
CA LEU A 878 6.71 -24.61 -14.26
C LEU A 878 7.91 -24.24 -15.13
N THR A 879 8.11 -22.97 -15.52
CA THR A 879 9.26 -22.58 -16.35
C THR A 879 10.61 -22.78 -15.67
N VAL A 880 10.63 -22.83 -14.33
CA VAL A 880 11.86 -23.04 -13.54
C VAL A 880 12.20 -24.53 -13.38
N ILE A 881 11.27 -25.43 -13.72
CA ILE A 881 11.41 -26.87 -13.56
C ILE A 881 11.93 -27.50 -14.85
N ASP A 882 13.10 -28.16 -14.80
CA ASP A 882 13.82 -28.65 -15.98
C ASP A 882 12.96 -29.52 -16.92
N SER A 883 12.03 -30.34 -16.40
CA SER A 883 11.15 -31.21 -17.19
C SER A 883 10.06 -30.46 -17.97
N CYS A 884 9.65 -29.28 -17.50
CA CYS A 884 8.61 -28.45 -18.11
C CYS A 884 9.18 -27.30 -18.93
N SER A 885 10.35 -26.79 -18.51
CA SER A 885 11.05 -25.66 -19.11
C SER A 885 11.25 -25.84 -20.61
N GLN A 886 11.67 -27.02 -21.08
CA GLN A 886 11.90 -27.25 -22.51
C GLN A 886 10.64 -27.06 -23.38
N GLU A 887 9.47 -27.50 -22.89
CA GLU A 887 8.19 -27.41 -23.62
C GLU A 887 7.63 -25.98 -23.58
N LEU A 888 7.66 -25.33 -22.41
CA LEU A 888 7.16 -23.97 -22.22
C LEU A 888 8.07 -22.93 -22.89
N CYS A 889 9.39 -23.03 -22.72
CA CYS A 889 10.37 -22.11 -23.31
C CYS A 889 10.40 -22.15 -24.84
N SER A 890 10.00 -23.28 -25.44
CA SER A 890 9.88 -23.42 -26.90
C SER A 890 8.51 -22.96 -27.44
N SER A 891 7.56 -22.55 -26.58
CA SER A 891 6.19 -22.24 -26.97
C SER A 891 6.05 -20.83 -27.54
N LYS A 892 6.05 -20.72 -28.87
CA LYS A 892 5.72 -19.46 -29.57
C LYS A 892 4.33 -18.92 -29.19
N LYS A 893 3.38 -19.81 -28.92
CA LYS A 893 2.03 -19.43 -28.49
C LYS A 893 2.06 -18.69 -27.16
N LEU A 894 2.78 -19.23 -26.17
CA LEU A 894 2.94 -18.59 -24.86
C LEU A 894 3.60 -17.22 -24.99
N PHE A 895 4.71 -17.14 -25.72
CA PHE A 895 5.42 -15.88 -25.94
C PHE A 895 4.52 -14.79 -26.58
N ASN A 896 3.71 -15.16 -27.57
CA ASN A 896 2.77 -14.23 -28.20
C ASN A 896 1.69 -13.74 -27.23
N LEU A 897 1.13 -14.61 -26.38
CA LEU A 897 0.12 -14.25 -25.38
C LEU A 897 0.67 -13.26 -24.34
N LEU A 898 1.88 -13.56 -23.81
CA LEU A 898 2.57 -12.65 -22.90
C LEU A 898 2.87 -11.32 -23.60
N GLY A 899 3.30 -11.37 -24.87
CA GLY A 899 3.48 -10.20 -25.73
C GLY A 899 2.24 -9.32 -25.83
N THR A 900 1.06 -9.91 -26.02
CA THR A 900 -0.23 -9.18 -26.04
C THR A 900 -0.53 -8.53 -24.69
N LEU A 901 -0.31 -9.24 -23.58
CA LEU A 901 -0.55 -8.73 -22.23
C LEU A 901 0.31 -7.49 -21.93
N ILE A 902 1.60 -7.52 -22.31
CA ILE A 902 2.50 -6.36 -22.17
C ILE A 902 2.05 -5.15 -23.01
N LYS A 903 1.38 -5.39 -24.14
CA LYS A 903 0.92 -4.33 -25.05
C LYS A 903 -0.41 -3.68 -24.63
N LEU A 904 -1.07 -4.15 -23.57
CA LEU A 904 -2.30 -3.53 -23.07
C LEU A 904 -2.08 -2.05 -22.71
N THR A 905 -3.01 -1.20 -23.12
CA THR A 905 -2.95 0.26 -22.91
C THR A 905 -3.27 0.64 -21.46
N ASP A 906 -4.15 -0.11 -20.81
CA ASP A 906 -4.52 0.06 -19.42
C ASP A 906 -4.11 -1.20 -18.65
N LYS A 907 -3.11 -1.03 -17.78
CA LYS A 907 -2.46 -2.13 -17.07
C LYS A 907 -2.78 -2.15 -15.57
N ILE A 908 -3.54 -1.18 -15.07
CA ILE A 908 -3.72 -0.99 -13.62
C ILE A 908 -4.41 -2.21 -13.01
N GLU A 909 -5.50 -2.67 -13.62
CA GLU A 909 -6.31 -3.80 -13.13
C GLU A 909 -5.61 -5.16 -13.25
N VAL A 910 -4.61 -5.27 -14.15
CA VAL A 910 -3.86 -6.52 -14.45
C VAL A 910 -2.37 -6.35 -14.18
N ALA A 911 -1.99 -5.44 -13.27
CA ALA A 911 -0.60 -5.06 -13.03
C ALA A 911 0.27 -6.25 -12.60
N ASN A 912 -0.22 -7.09 -11.68
CA ASN A 912 0.49 -8.29 -11.21
C ASN A 912 0.71 -9.31 -12.34
N SER A 913 -0.30 -9.49 -13.18
CA SER A 913 -0.22 -10.35 -14.37
C SER A 913 0.83 -9.82 -15.36
N CYS A 914 0.91 -8.50 -15.54
CA CYS A 914 1.94 -7.87 -16.39
C CYS A 914 3.35 -8.07 -15.81
N VAL A 915 3.52 -7.94 -14.50
CA VAL A 915 4.81 -8.17 -13.81
C VAL A 915 5.25 -9.63 -13.97
N THR A 916 4.35 -10.58 -13.71
CA THR A 916 4.61 -12.02 -13.91
C THR A 916 4.94 -12.34 -15.36
N ALA A 917 4.25 -11.70 -16.31
CA ALA A 917 4.53 -11.86 -17.73
C ALA A 917 5.93 -11.37 -18.13
N VAL A 918 6.44 -10.29 -17.53
CA VAL A 918 7.81 -9.83 -17.76
C VAL A 918 8.83 -10.86 -17.29
N VAL A 919 8.63 -11.44 -16.09
CA VAL A 919 9.51 -12.49 -15.55
C VAL A 919 9.50 -13.72 -16.46
N LEU A 920 8.31 -14.16 -16.89
CA LEU A 920 8.15 -15.24 -17.85
C LEU A 920 8.88 -14.96 -19.16
N ILE A 921 8.67 -13.78 -19.76
CA ILE A 921 9.36 -13.40 -21.01
C ILE A 921 10.88 -13.44 -20.83
N ALA A 922 11.41 -12.94 -19.71
CA ALA A 922 12.83 -13.00 -19.41
C ALA A 922 13.37 -14.44 -19.36
N ASN A 923 12.60 -15.37 -18.78
CA ASN A 923 12.93 -16.80 -18.79
C ASN A 923 12.89 -17.37 -20.22
N LEU A 924 11.83 -17.09 -21.00
CA LEU A 924 11.67 -17.60 -22.37
C LEU A 924 12.80 -17.15 -23.32
N ILE A 925 13.18 -15.87 -23.25
CA ILE A 925 14.24 -15.31 -24.12
C ILE A 925 15.65 -15.67 -23.64
N SER A 926 15.80 -16.23 -22.44
CA SER A 926 17.08 -16.73 -21.96
C SER A 926 17.48 -18.03 -22.66
N ASP A 927 16.50 -18.82 -23.12
CA ASP A 927 16.69 -20.14 -23.73
C ASP A 927 16.60 -20.14 -25.27
N SER A 928 16.12 -19.05 -25.91
CA SER A 928 15.89 -18.99 -27.36
C SER A 928 16.11 -17.60 -27.97
N ASP A 929 17.25 -17.40 -28.63
CA ASP A 929 17.63 -16.14 -29.32
C ASP A 929 16.68 -15.77 -30.49
N ASP A 930 15.99 -16.75 -31.10
CA ASP A 930 15.08 -16.55 -32.23
C ASP A 930 13.86 -15.69 -31.87
N LEU A 931 13.40 -15.73 -30.61
CA LEU A 931 12.23 -14.98 -30.13
C LEU A 931 12.54 -13.48 -29.98
N ILE A 932 13.80 -13.13 -29.66
CA ILE A 932 14.24 -11.74 -29.51
C ILE A 932 14.20 -11.04 -30.88
N LEU A 933 14.51 -11.75 -31.97
CA LEU A 933 14.45 -11.22 -33.33
C LEU A 933 13.02 -10.86 -33.75
N GLU A 934 12.00 -11.61 -33.29
CA GLU A 934 10.58 -11.35 -33.60
C GLU A 934 10.06 -10.06 -32.92
N ILE A 935 10.53 -9.72 -31.70
CA ILE A 935 10.06 -8.54 -30.94
C ILE A 935 10.93 -7.30 -31.12
N ASN A 936 12.18 -7.42 -31.58
CA ASN A 936 13.10 -6.28 -31.71
C ASN A 936 12.56 -5.08 -32.52
N GLN A 937 11.55 -5.29 -33.37
CA GLN A 937 10.90 -4.23 -34.17
C GLN A 937 9.51 -3.82 -33.65
N ASP A 938 9.03 -4.42 -32.56
CA ASP A 938 7.74 -4.12 -31.96
C ASP A 938 7.86 -2.98 -30.94
N LEU A 939 7.66 -1.77 -31.44
CA LEU A 939 7.72 -0.55 -30.66
C LEU A 939 6.61 -0.45 -29.60
N VAL A 940 5.45 -1.07 -29.85
CA VAL A 940 4.32 -1.09 -28.90
C VAL A 940 4.67 -2.00 -27.72
N PHE A 941 5.37 -3.10 -27.97
CA PHE A 941 5.90 -3.96 -26.92
C PHE A 941 6.94 -3.23 -26.05
N LEU A 942 7.90 -2.53 -26.67
CA LEU A 942 8.90 -1.75 -25.92
C LEU A 942 8.25 -0.68 -25.05
N GLN A 943 7.29 0.07 -25.61
CA GLN A 943 6.48 1.02 -24.87
C GLN A 943 5.79 0.35 -23.67
N GLY A 944 5.15 -0.80 -23.92
CA GLY A 944 4.43 -1.56 -22.91
C GLY A 944 5.31 -2.08 -21.77
N LEU A 945 6.56 -2.45 -22.04
CA LEU A 945 7.55 -2.80 -21.01
C LEU A 945 7.90 -1.61 -20.13
N LEU A 946 8.15 -0.44 -20.72
CA LEU A 946 8.48 0.76 -19.96
C LEU A 946 7.32 1.19 -19.03
N ASP A 947 6.08 0.95 -19.44
CA ASP A 947 4.89 1.21 -18.62
C ASP A 947 4.75 0.30 -17.39
N ILE A 948 5.57 -0.76 -17.27
CA ILE A 948 5.53 -1.71 -16.14
C ILE A 948 6.44 -1.30 -14.99
N PHE A 949 7.39 -0.38 -15.21
CA PHE A 949 8.31 0.10 -14.16
C PHE A 949 7.61 0.48 -12.84
N PRO A 950 6.49 1.22 -12.82
CA PRO A 950 5.78 1.56 -11.58
C PRO A 950 5.23 0.35 -10.83
N PHE A 951 4.89 -0.74 -11.52
CA PHE A 951 4.28 -1.93 -10.90
C PHE A 951 5.31 -2.93 -10.40
N ALA A 952 6.54 -2.85 -10.91
CA ALA A 952 7.67 -3.70 -10.53
C ALA A 952 8.58 -3.04 -9.47
N SER A 953 8.32 -1.81 -9.03
CA SER A 953 9.23 -1.01 -8.19
C SER A 953 9.70 -1.74 -6.93
N ASP A 954 8.85 -2.55 -6.31
CA ASP A 954 9.15 -3.20 -5.02
C ASP A 954 9.64 -4.64 -5.16
N ASP A 955 9.67 -5.20 -6.38
CA ASP A 955 10.14 -6.56 -6.67
C ASP A 955 11.47 -6.49 -7.44
N ILE A 956 12.58 -6.65 -6.71
CA ILE A 956 13.95 -6.60 -7.25
C ILE A 956 14.13 -7.57 -8.43
N GLU A 957 13.51 -8.74 -8.39
CA GLU A 957 13.68 -9.79 -9.40
C GLU A 957 12.89 -9.45 -10.66
N ALA A 958 11.65 -8.96 -10.51
CA ALA A 958 10.88 -8.44 -11.62
C ALA A 958 11.54 -7.22 -12.28
N ARG A 959 12.13 -6.30 -11.50
CA ARG A 959 12.93 -5.18 -12.04
C ARG A 959 14.13 -5.68 -12.85
N ASN A 960 14.85 -6.67 -12.32
CA ASN A 960 15.99 -7.26 -13.00
C ASN A 960 15.57 -7.96 -14.30
N ALA A 961 14.46 -8.71 -14.28
CA ALA A 961 13.87 -9.32 -15.46
C ALA A 961 13.47 -8.26 -16.51
N LEU A 962 12.82 -7.18 -16.08
CA LEU A 962 12.43 -6.06 -16.95
C LEU A 962 13.64 -5.43 -17.63
N TRP A 963 14.70 -5.12 -16.87
CA TRP A 963 15.94 -4.60 -17.42
C TRP A 963 16.65 -5.59 -18.34
N ASP A 964 16.58 -6.90 -18.08
CA ASP A 964 17.16 -7.92 -18.96
C ASP A 964 16.45 -7.96 -20.32
N VAL A 965 15.11 -7.99 -20.32
CA VAL A 965 14.31 -7.96 -21.54
C VAL A 965 14.61 -6.70 -22.35
N ILE A 966 14.58 -5.52 -21.71
CA ILE A 966 14.92 -4.25 -22.35
C ILE A 966 16.35 -4.29 -22.91
N SER A 967 17.33 -4.76 -22.13
CA SER A 967 18.72 -4.86 -22.56
C SER A 967 18.86 -5.70 -23.83
N ARG A 968 18.20 -6.86 -23.88
CA ARG A 968 18.26 -7.80 -25.01
C ARG A 968 17.60 -7.25 -26.26
N LEU A 969 16.44 -6.61 -26.14
CA LEU A 969 15.81 -5.90 -27.26
C LEU A 969 16.74 -4.82 -27.81
N LEU A 970 17.36 -4.04 -26.94
CA LEU A 970 18.30 -2.99 -27.35
C LEU A 970 19.64 -3.54 -27.85
N ALA A 971 19.98 -4.82 -27.64
CA ALA A 971 21.24 -5.41 -28.10
C ALA A 971 21.35 -5.45 -29.63
N LEU A 972 20.25 -5.81 -30.28
CA LEU A 972 20.16 -6.01 -31.72
C LEU A 972 20.21 -4.68 -32.49
N SER A 973 19.90 -3.57 -31.82
CA SER A 973 20.02 -2.21 -32.36
C SER A 973 21.46 -1.78 -32.67
N GLN A 974 22.45 -2.39 -32.02
CA GLN A 974 23.87 -2.02 -32.12
C GLN A 974 24.65 -2.82 -33.17
N GLN A 975 24.07 -3.88 -33.75
CA GLN A 975 24.75 -4.77 -34.71
C GLN A 975 24.77 -4.26 -36.17
N GLY A 976 24.38 -3.01 -36.42
CA GLY A 976 24.73 -2.31 -37.67
C GLY A 976 23.74 -2.39 -38.84
N GLU A 977 22.50 -2.84 -38.63
CA GLU A 977 21.46 -2.89 -39.69
C GLU A 977 20.08 -2.33 -39.26
N MET A 978 20.00 -1.35 -38.35
CA MET A 978 18.71 -0.68 -38.10
C MET A 978 18.50 0.55 -38.98
N ASN A 979 17.34 0.60 -39.64
CA ASN A 979 16.86 1.76 -40.39
C ASN A 979 16.83 3.00 -39.46
N PRO A 980 17.40 4.16 -39.88
CA PRO A 980 17.36 5.41 -39.11
C PRO A 980 15.97 5.78 -38.56
N ILE A 981 14.90 5.43 -39.29
CA ILE A 981 13.51 5.66 -38.87
C ILE A 981 13.16 4.89 -37.59
N ASN A 982 13.51 3.61 -37.51
CA ASN A 982 13.24 2.78 -36.32
C ASN A 982 14.08 3.25 -35.12
N LEU A 983 15.32 3.68 -35.37
CA LEU A 983 16.20 4.24 -34.34
C LEU A 983 15.60 5.54 -33.74
N HIS A 984 15.08 6.42 -34.59
CA HIS A 984 14.35 7.62 -34.16
C HIS A 984 13.11 7.30 -33.33
N GLN A 985 12.34 6.28 -33.70
CA GLN A 985 11.14 5.87 -32.97
C GLN A 985 11.46 5.28 -31.59
N ILE A 986 12.50 4.44 -31.48
CA ILE A 986 12.97 3.91 -30.19
C ILE A 986 13.40 5.05 -29.27
N ILE A 987 14.17 6.03 -29.76
CA ILE A 987 14.57 7.19 -28.95
C ILE A 987 13.35 8.03 -28.56
N SER A 988 12.38 8.22 -29.46
CA SER A 988 11.15 8.95 -29.13
C SER A 988 10.37 8.26 -28.01
N ILE A 989 10.32 6.93 -28.00
CA ILE A 989 9.67 6.14 -26.94
C ILE A 989 10.41 6.29 -25.61
N LEU A 990 11.73 6.05 -25.60
CA LEU A 990 12.57 6.20 -24.41
C LEU A 990 12.51 7.63 -23.84
N ALA A 991 12.48 8.65 -24.70
CA ALA A 991 12.34 10.04 -24.28
C ALA A 991 10.93 10.35 -23.74
N SER A 992 9.87 9.73 -24.29
CA SER A 992 8.50 9.92 -23.81
C SER A 992 8.21 9.25 -22.46
N LYS A 993 9.05 8.27 -22.08
CA LYS A 993 8.97 7.53 -20.80
C LYS A 993 10.18 7.81 -19.91
N PHE A 994 10.84 8.94 -20.14
CA PHE A 994 12.04 9.34 -19.41
C PHE A 994 11.80 9.43 -17.90
N ASP A 995 10.67 10.01 -17.49
CA ASP A 995 10.35 10.19 -16.07
C ASP A 995 10.29 8.84 -15.32
N LEU A 996 9.68 7.81 -15.92
CA LEU A 996 9.62 6.45 -15.35
C LEU A 996 11.00 5.79 -15.25
N ILE A 997 11.85 6.01 -16.27
CA ILE A 997 13.23 5.52 -16.29
C ILE A 997 14.06 6.25 -15.23
N GLU A 998 13.92 7.57 -15.10
CA GLU A 998 14.62 8.38 -14.10
C GLU A 998 14.22 7.97 -12.67
N GLU A 999 12.93 7.76 -12.42
CA GLU A 999 12.40 7.32 -11.13
C GLU A 999 12.94 5.94 -10.72
N GLU A 1000 12.93 4.95 -11.63
CA GLU A 1000 13.58 3.66 -11.38
C GLU A 1000 15.06 3.84 -11.07
N LEU A 1001 15.73 4.74 -11.81
CA LEU A 1001 17.17 4.89 -11.71
C LEU A 1001 17.57 5.41 -10.31
N LEU A 1002 16.74 6.27 -9.75
CA LEU A 1002 16.89 6.89 -8.43
C LEU A 1002 16.61 5.90 -7.28
N HIS A 1003 15.60 5.03 -7.42
CA HIS A 1003 15.25 4.04 -6.39
C HIS A 1003 16.39 3.07 -6.03
N ASN A 1004 17.22 2.67 -6.99
CA ASN A 1004 18.26 1.65 -6.77
C ASN A 1004 19.60 2.17 -6.21
N GLN A 1005 19.84 3.49 -6.12
CA GLN A 1005 21.07 4.01 -5.49
C GLN A 1005 21.05 3.95 -3.96
N LEU A 1006 19.87 3.71 -3.36
CA LEU A 1006 19.71 3.56 -1.91
C LEU A 1006 20.04 2.12 -1.44
N ASP A 1007 19.75 1.10 -2.25
CA ASP A 1007 19.97 -0.32 -1.91
C ASP A 1007 21.44 -0.78 -1.98
N SER A 1008 22.28 -0.15 -2.81
CA SER A 1008 23.69 -0.53 -2.96
C SER A 1008 24.58 -0.16 -1.77
N SER A 1009 24.05 0.59 -0.79
CA SER A 1009 24.82 1.00 0.40
C SER A 1009 24.93 -0.09 1.49
N ASN A 1010 24.12 -1.16 1.42
CA ASN A 1010 24.03 -2.18 2.49
C ASN A 1010 24.63 -3.56 2.17
N LYS A 1011 25.27 -3.76 1.01
CA LYS A 1011 25.99 -5.02 0.69
C LYS A 1011 27.38 -4.75 0.11
N VAL A 1012 28.27 -4.23 0.95
CA VAL A 1012 29.73 -4.27 0.68
C VAL A 1012 30.32 -5.42 1.48
N GLU A 1013 30.16 -6.66 0.99
CA GLU A 1013 31.17 -7.70 1.19
C GLU A 1013 30.91 -8.87 0.22
N ALA A 1014 31.96 -9.20 -0.56
CA ALA A 1014 32.09 -10.33 -1.48
C ALA A 1014 31.36 -10.29 -2.83
N ALA A 1015 31.84 -9.47 -3.78
CA ALA A 1015 31.75 -9.83 -5.21
C ALA A 1015 33.00 -9.32 -5.97
N SER A 1016 33.81 -10.25 -6.46
CA SER A 1016 34.98 -9.97 -7.29
C SER A 1016 34.58 -9.57 -8.72
N ASP A 1017 34.92 -8.34 -9.11
CA ASP A 1017 35.42 -7.83 -10.42
C ASP A 1017 35.06 -8.50 -11.78
N ARG A 1018 33.98 -9.28 -11.91
CA ARG A 1018 33.57 -9.86 -13.22
C ARG A 1018 32.09 -9.83 -13.59
N ASN A 1019 31.17 -9.44 -12.72
CA ASN A 1019 29.74 -9.36 -13.05
C ASN A 1019 29.26 -7.91 -13.11
N LEU A 1020 29.30 -7.31 -14.30
CA LEU A 1020 28.62 -6.04 -14.56
C LEU A 1020 27.10 -6.27 -14.40
N SER A 1021 26.38 -5.44 -13.62
CA SER A 1021 24.94 -5.62 -13.45
C SER A 1021 24.20 -5.52 -14.80
N ILE A 1022 23.18 -6.37 -15.01
CA ILE A 1022 22.37 -6.43 -16.24
C ILE A 1022 21.82 -5.04 -16.63
N ARG A 1023 21.40 -4.27 -15.63
CA ARG A 1023 21.01 -2.86 -15.73
C ARG A 1023 22.10 -1.97 -16.34
N THR A 1024 23.36 -2.14 -15.93
CA THR A 1024 24.48 -1.38 -16.50
C THR A 1024 24.68 -1.70 -17.98
N VAL A 1025 24.47 -2.96 -18.37
CA VAL A 1025 24.55 -3.39 -19.77
C VAL A 1025 23.42 -2.74 -20.58
N ALA A 1026 22.20 -2.74 -20.06
CA ALA A 1026 21.05 -2.07 -20.69
C ALA A 1026 21.31 -0.57 -20.89
N LEU A 1027 21.81 0.11 -19.84
CA LEU A 1027 22.13 1.53 -19.87
C LEU A 1027 23.23 1.85 -20.88
N LYS A 1028 24.33 1.09 -20.92
CA LYS A 1028 25.39 1.25 -21.93
C LYS A 1028 24.85 1.07 -23.36
N ARG A 1029 23.82 0.24 -23.54
CA ARG A 1029 23.16 0.06 -24.84
C ARG A 1029 22.34 1.29 -25.24
N ILE A 1030 21.55 1.82 -24.32
CA ILE A 1030 20.80 3.08 -24.49
C ILE A 1030 21.75 4.23 -24.84
N ASP A 1031 22.87 4.36 -24.12
CA ASP A 1031 23.89 5.40 -24.37
C ASP A 1031 24.50 5.28 -25.77
N GLY A 1032 24.82 4.05 -26.20
CA GLY A 1032 25.36 3.79 -27.53
C GLY A 1032 24.38 4.14 -28.66
N ILE A 1033 23.09 3.84 -28.50
CA ILE A 1033 22.02 4.20 -29.45
C ILE A 1033 21.89 5.72 -29.57
N ALA A 1034 21.83 6.40 -28.42
CA ALA A 1034 21.69 7.85 -28.37
C ALA A 1034 22.92 8.56 -28.98
N SER A 1035 24.12 8.04 -28.71
CA SER A 1035 25.38 8.52 -29.29
C SER A 1035 25.47 8.30 -30.80
N HIS A 1036 24.97 7.17 -31.32
CA HIS A 1036 24.96 6.89 -32.75
C HIS A 1036 24.07 7.89 -33.52
N LEU A 1037 22.90 8.24 -32.98
CA LEU A 1037 22.01 9.25 -33.57
C LEU A 1037 22.63 10.66 -33.58
N LEU A 1038 23.37 11.04 -32.54
CA LEU A 1038 24.14 12.30 -32.50
C LEU A 1038 25.20 12.38 -33.61
N THR A 1039 25.68 11.24 -34.12
CA THR A 1039 26.69 11.19 -35.19
C THR A 1039 26.10 11.19 -36.61
N LEU A 1040 24.84 10.82 -36.80
CA LEU A 1040 24.21 10.59 -38.12
C LEU A 1040 23.74 11.85 -38.88
N LYS A 1041 23.71 13.04 -38.25
CA LYS A 1041 23.36 14.36 -38.84
C LYS A 1041 21.97 14.47 -39.51
N ASP A 1042 21.09 15.24 -38.88
CA ASP A 1042 20.22 16.16 -39.63
C ASP A 1042 20.75 17.59 -39.48
N GLN A 1043 21.02 18.25 -40.60
CA GLN A 1043 21.72 19.54 -40.70
C GLN A 1043 20.99 20.73 -40.05
N VAL A 1044 19.78 20.53 -39.52
CA VAL A 1044 19.04 21.55 -38.74
C VAL A 1044 19.58 21.64 -37.30
N PHE A 1045 20.16 20.55 -36.77
CA PHE A 1045 20.67 20.48 -35.41
C PHE A 1045 21.98 21.25 -35.17
N ALA A 1046 22.83 21.39 -36.20
CA ALA A 1046 24.14 22.01 -36.08
C ALA A 1046 24.08 23.51 -35.78
N SER A 1047 23.03 24.20 -36.25
CA SER A 1047 22.83 25.63 -36.00
C SER A 1047 22.35 25.90 -34.56
N LEU A 1048 21.55 25.00 -33.99
CA LEU A 1048 21.08 25.09 -32.61
C LEU A 1048 22.20 24.80 -31.60
N VAL A 1049 23.09 23.85 -31.92
CA VAL A 1049 24.30 23.56 -31.15
C VAL A 1049 25.32 24.72 -31.21
N CYS A 1050 25.36 25.48 -32.32
CA CYS A 1050 26.15 26.71 -32.40
C CYS A 1050 25.54 27.87 -31.61
N ALA A 1051 24.21 27.96 -31.51
CA ALA A 1051 23.52 28.95 -30.68
C ALA A 1051 23.70 28.68 -29.18
N LEU A 1052 23.69 27.41 -28.76
CA LEU A 1052 23.93 27.02 -27.36
C LEU A 1052 25.39 27.22 -26.92
N LYS A 1053 26.35 27.24 -27.86
CA LYS A 1053 27.74 27.65 -27.57
C LYS A 1053 27.91 29.16 -27.29
N ALA A 1054 26.94 30.01 -27.66
CA ALA A 1054 27.00 31.46 -27.45
C ALA A 1054 26.43 31.92 -26.09
N VAL A 1055 25.77 31.05 -25.32
CA VAL A 1055 25.10 31.41 -24.06
C VAL A 1055 25.83 30.86 -22.81
N GLY A 1056 27.06 30.38 -22.97
CA GLY A 1056 28.02 30.31 -21.86
C GLY A 1056 27.73 29.27 -20.77
N CYS A 1057 27.54 28.01 -21.14
CA CYS A 1057 27.70 26.89 -20.20
C CYS A 1057 28.83 25.97 -20.69
N PHE A 1058 30.04 26.24 -20.17
CA PHE A 1058 31.10 25.27 -19.88
C PHE A 1058 31.83 25.75 -18.62
#